data_AF-A0A2M9C8S5-F1
#
_entry.id   AF-A0A2M9C8S5-F1
#
_cell.length_a   1.000
_cell.length_b   1.000
_cell.length_c   1.000
_cell.angle_alpha   90.00
_cell.angle_beta   90.00
_cell.angle_gamma   90.00
#
_symmetry.space_group_name_H-M   'P 1'
#
loop_
_entity.id
_entity.type
_entity.pdbx_description
1 polymer ?
#
loop_
_entity_poly.entity_id
_entity_poly.type
_entity_poly.pdbx_seq_one_letter_code
_entity_poly.pdbx_strand_id
1 'polypeptide(L)'
;MKFKNIIKLSVICFVFGNLSAQNPWPKATNTAQPWTRWWWMGSAVDEKGLDKQLTTLSKAGFGGVEIVPIYGAKGFENKYINYLSPEWMKMLQFTTNKAKSLKMGVDMAVGTGWPIGGPQVDENDAATKMIVQTYEIQQNEKFSEKIVLKDEKQKNLKNTKLDIVTAYNEKNEAVVLTDKVTQDGTLNWKPTSGKWTIYAVFVGKTLQKVKRAAPGGDGYTLDHFSPDATKDYLKTFDKAFGNSNYGIRSFFNDSYEVYGADWTADFKEQFKKRRGYDLVPYIKYLVEDNESEMAGRIKSDYRETMNELILHNFTENFTNWAHSKNSKNTNQAHGSPGNLLDLYAAVDIPESETFGSTKFDIQGLRRNLEDINTKEVPDINMLKFASSAANITGKPLISNESFTWLTEHFKTSWSQVKPEAEQIFLSGINHIFYHGTTYTPADVQFPGWLFYASTNFVPENSLWPNIKGLNSYIERTQSVLQSGKSDNEILMYWPVYDQWANPKGKDMAFKIHNIEKWLHPTVFYENIEKLGKSGYSLDMISDKMIGEAKFENQNIQVSKNGGSYKVLIIPQLNYFSESTLKNILNLAQNGASVIFQSEPKDVPGFFEFEKRRNELQSLWAKIPFQQDRNLKSATFGKGKIVLSSDVEKALEYLKVEREKLTDTGLKFVRRKFDGGKYYYIVNHTSKEINQNIPLNFIGKQIALMIPENGDFGVAEIQNNSVKVQLKSGESLILKVSETPDNSISKWKYIEKTDTPIVLNQPWQLTFKDGGPELPKSKKLDQLRPWTNFTEDSSTQSFSGTGVYTTSFKLNKKADDFVLKFDKLYESAKVIINGQDAGIVWSLPFEINVGKYLKKGKNTIQIEVSNLMANRIRYMDQNKIQWRNYHEINFVNIDYKPFDASNWKVQPSGLDGEIQLIPIHYSK
;
A
#
# COMPACT_ATOMS: atom_id res chain seq x y z
N MET A 1 -68.56 -9.56 -54.45
CA MET A 1 -68.74 -10.94 -54.94
C MET A 1 -67.55 -11.78 -54.44
N LYS A 2 -67.78 -12.64 -53.43
CA LYS A 2 -66.91 -13.72 -52.85
C LYS A 2 -65.57 -13.27 -52.20
N PHE A 3 -65.09 -13.71 -51.04
CA PHE A 3 -65.18 -14.99 -50.31
C PHE A 3 -65.18 -14.82 -48.76
N LYS A 4 -65.55 -15.91 -48.06
CA LYS A 4 -65.99 -16.07 -46.67
C LYS A 4 -64.89 -16.18 -45.58
N ASN A 5 -65.23 -15.71 -44.37
CA ASN A 5 -64.97 -16.17 -42.97
C ASN A 5 -63.69 -16.96 -42.56
N ILE A 6 -63.07 -16.53 -41.44
CA ILE A 6 -62.61 -17.27 -40.22
C ILE A 6 -62.12 -16.19 -39.21
N ILE A 7 -62.84 -15.86 -38.13
CA ILE A 7 -62.82 -16.38 -36.74
C ILE A 7 -61.47 -16.28 -35.99
N LYS A 8 -61.54 -15.61 -34.83
CA LYS A 8 -60.61 -15.48 -33.70
C LYS A 8 -59.73 -16.72 -33.44
N LEU A 9 -58.44 -16.50 -33.19
CA LEU A 9 -57.71 -17.22 -32.16
C LEU A 9 -56.57 -16.36 -31.60
N SER A 10 -56.58 -16.20 -30.28
CA SER A 10 -55.52 -15.61 -29.46
C SER A 10 -54.18 -16.28 -29.74
N VAL A 11 -53.16 -15.49 -30.10
CA VAL A 11 -51.76 -15.92 -29.94
C VAL A 11 -51.20 -15.12 -28.78
N ILE A 12 -51.27 -15.76 -27.61
CA ILE A 12 -50.37 -15.53 -26.49
C ILE A 12 -48.96 -15.85 -27.01
N CYS A 13 -48.22 -14.83 -27.45
CA CYS A 13 -46.78 -14.95 -27.55
C CYS A 13 -46.22 -14.74 -26.14
N PHE A 14 -46.07 -15.85 -25.41
CA PHE A 14 -45.09 -15.96 -24.32
C PHE A 14 -43.71 -15.61 -24.89
N VAL A 15 -43.34 -14.34 -24.83
CA VAL A 15 -41.93 -13.98 -24.80
C VAL A 15 -41.46 -14.29 -23.39
N PHE A 16 -41.13 -15.56 -23.13
CA PHE A 16 -40.16 -15.88 -22.10
C PHE A 16 -38.82 -15.30 -22.56
N GLY A 17 -38.69 -13.98 -22.40
CA GLY A 17 -37.38 -13.38 -22.35
C GLY A 17 -36.72 -13.98 -21.12
N ASN A 18 -35.79 -14.91 -21.33
CA ASN A 18 -34.73 -15.18 -20.37
C ASN A 18 -33.97 -13.85 -20.19
N LEU A 19 -34.50 -12.96 -19.36
CA LEU A 19 -33.74 -11.88 -18.76
C LEU A 19 -32.62 -12.60 -18.02
N SER A 20 -31.43 -12.61 -18.62
CA SER A 20 -30.23 -13.11 -17.95
C SER A 20 -30.14 -12.41 -16.60
N ALA A 21 -29.91 -13.19 -15.54
CA ALA A 21 -29.75 -12.66 -14.19
C ALA A 21 -28.81 -11.45 -14.22
N GLN A 22 -29.25 -10.33 -13.65
CA GLN A 22 -28.43 -9.14 -13.57
C GLN A 22 -27.25 -9.45 -12.66
N ASN A 23 -26.04 -9.31 -13.20
CA ASN A 23 -24.81 -9.63 -12.50
C ASN A 23 -24.62 -8.62 -11.34
N PRO A 24 -24.55 -9.06 -10.07
CA PRO A 24 -24.41 -8.15 -8.94
C PRO A 24 -23.02 -7.52 -8.83
N TRP A 25 -22.00 -8.09 -9.51
CA TRP A 25 -20.64 -7.54 -9.57
C TRP A 25 -20.61 -6.19 -10.29
N PRO A 26 -19.91 -5.18 -9.75
CA PRO A 26 -19.63 -3.96 -10.49
C PRO A 26 -18.90 -4.24 -11.79
N LYS A 27 -19.08 -3.36 -12.78
CA LYS A 27 -18.33 -3.45 -14.03
C LYS A 27 -16.83 -3.24 -13.75
N ALA A 28 -16.03 -4.26 -14.00
CA ALA A 28 -14.58 -4.17 -13.88
C ALA A 28 -13.98 -3.19 -14.90
N THR A 29 -12.98 -2.45 -14.45
CA THR A 29 -12.12 -1.56 -15.25
C THR A 29 -10.69 -2.09 -15.24
N ASN A 30 -9.82 -1.56 -16.10
CA ASN A 30 -8.41 -1.91 -16.04
C ASN A 30 -7.73 -1.48 -14.72
N THR A 31 -8.28 -0.50 -13.99
CA THR A 31 -7.79 -0.16 -12.63
C THR A 31 -8.26 -1.15 -11.57
N ALA A 32 -9.34 -1.90 -11.83
CA ALA A 32 -9.77 -2.97 -10.95
C ALA A 32 -8.84 -4.19 -11.05
N GLN A 33 -8.15 -4.41 -12.18
CA GLN A 33 -7.10 -5.42 -12.27
C GLN A 33 -5.84 -5.00 -11.49
N PRO A 34 -5.01 -5.95 -11.00
CA PRO A 34 -3.70 -5.60 -10.44
C PRO A 34 -2.81 -5.00 -11.52
N TRP A 35 -1.97 -4.06 -11.11
CA TRP A 35 -0.89 -3.51 -11.93
C TRP A 35 0.44 -4.03 -11.41
N THR A 36 1.53 -3.72 -12.10
CA THR A 36 2.88 -4.11 -11.65
C THR A 36 3.86 -2.98 -11.88
N ARG A 37 4.74 -2.76 -10.91
CA ARG A 37 5.94 -1.98 -11.12
C ARG A 37 6.86 -2.74 -12.06
N TRP A 38 7.20 -2.11 -13.17
CA TRP A 38 7.84 -2.73 -14.31
C TRP A 38 9.27 -2.21 -14.48
N TRP A 39 10.23 -3.01 -14.03
CA TRP A 39 11.65 -2.64 -13.98
C TRP A 39 12.28 -2.71 -15.36
N TRP A 40 12.68 -1.55 -15.89
CA TRP A 40 13.39 -1.43 -17.15
C TRP A 40 14.90 -1.37 -16.90
N MET A 41 15.52 -2.55 -16.83
CA MET A 41 16.95 -2.66 -16.58
C MET A 41 17.78 -2.10 -17.73
N GLY A 42 18.57 -1.07 -17.45
CA GLY A 42 19.38 -0.35 -18.44
C GLY A 42 18.55 0.37 -19.50
N SER A 43 17.22 0.43 -19.30
CA SER A 43 16.23 0.65 -20.35
C SER A 43 16.52 -0.16 -21.63
N ALA A 44 17.09 -1.36 -21.50
CA ALA A 44 17.50 -2.21 -22.62
C ALA A 44 16.30 -2.94 -23.26
N VAL A 45 15.28 -2.17 -23.61
CA VAL A 45 14.01 -2.65 -24.16
C VAL A 45 13.99 -2.53 -25.68
N ASP A 46 13.20 -3.38 -26.33
CA ASP A 46 12.92 -3.30 -27.76
C ASP A 46 11.44 -3.55 -28.05
N GLU A 47 10.95 -3.12 -29.22
CA GLU A 47 9.52 -3.21 -29.58
C GLU A 47 8.98 -4.65 -29.51
N LYS A 48 9.80 -5.66 -29.87
CA LYS A 48 9.39 -7.06 -29.86
C LYS A 48 9.23 -7.59 -28.43
N GLY A 49 10.17 -7.27 -27.55
CA GLY A 49 10.13 -7.63 -26.14
C GLY A 49 8.96 -6.93 -25.42
N LEU A 50 8.79 -5.62 -25.67
CA LEU A 50 7.69 -4.84 -25.13
C LEU A 50 6.33 -5.40 -25.57
N ASP A 51 6.16 -5.73 -26.86
CA ASP A 51 4.95 -6.35 -27.39
C ASP A 51 4.64 -7.70 -26.72
N LYS A 52 5.64 -8.58 -26.64
CA LYS A 52 5.51 -9.91 -26.04
C LYS A 52 5.15 -9.80 -24.56
N GLN A 53 5.83 -8.94 -23.80
CA GLN A 53 5.63 -8.87 -22.36
C GLN A 53 4.30 -8.22 -22.01
N LEU A 54 3.93 -7.10 -22.63
CA LEU A 54 2.61 -6.48 -22.43
C LEU A 54 1.47 -7.43 -22.82
N THR A 55 1.60 -8.17 -23.93
CA THR A 55 0.60 -9.16 -24.34
C THR A 55 0.51 -10.30 -23.32
N THR A 56 1.64 -10.74 -22.77
CA THR A 56 1.69 -11.78 -21.73
C THR A 56 1.02 -11.31 -20.43
N LEU A 57 1.33 -10.09 -19.99
CA LEU A 57 0.73 -9.46 -18.81
C LEU A 57 -0.78 -9.27 -18.98
N SER A 58 -1.23 -8.74 -20.12
CA SER A 58 -2.65 -8.58 -20.43
C SER A 58 -3.41 -9.91 -20.37
N LYS A 59 -2.87 -10.98 -20.97
CA LYS A 59 -3.47 -12.32 -20.92
C LYS A 59 -3.52 -12.91 -19.51
N ALA A 60 -2.56 -12.56 -18.66
CA ALA A 60 -2.51 -12.95 -17.24
C ALA A 60 -3.47 -12.14 -16.35
N GLY A 61 -4.15 -11.12 -16.89
CA GLY A 61 -5.13 -10.31 -16.15
C GLY A 61 -4.54 -9.09 -15.45
N PHE A 62 -3.40 -8.57 -15.92
CA PHE A 62 -2.89 -7.28 -15.48
C PHE A 62 -3.57 -6.14 -16.24
N GLY A 63 -3.93 -5.08 -15.51
CA GLY A 63 -4.60 -3.92 -16.06
C GLY A 63 -3.68 -2.78 -16.49
N GLY A 64 -2.40 -2.86 -16.14
CA GLY A 64 -1.42 -1.83 -16.46
C GLY A 64 -0.06 -2.10 -15.86
N VAL A 65 0.86 -1.20 -16.17
CA VAL A 65 2.26 -1.23 -15.74
C VAL A 65 2.69 0.15 -15.27
N GLU A 66 3.62 0.21 -14.33
CA GLU A 66 4.33 1.43 -13.94
C GLU A 66 5.79 1.30 -14.35
N ILE A 67 6.24 2.10 -15.32
CA ILE A 67 7.61 2.01 -15.84
C ILE A 67 8.58 2.65 -14.85
N VAL A 68 9.55 1.85 -14.37
CA VAL A 68 10.64 2.34 -13.52
C VAL A 68 11.98 1.94 -14.14
N PRO A 69 12.66 2.87 -14.82
CA PRO A 69 14.00 2.64 -15.35
C PRO A 69 15.02 2.46 -14.22
N ILE A 70 15.90 1.48 -14.38
CA ILE A 70 16.91 1.15 -13.37
C ILE A 70 18.23 0.73 -14.01
N TYR A 71 19.27 0.47 -13.21
CA TYR A 71 20.56 -0.08 -13.65
C TYR A 71 20.40 -1.28 -14.60
N GLY A 72 21.40 -1.51 -15.45
CA GLY A 72 21.33 -2.53 -16.48
C GLY A 72 21.86 -3.92 -16.11
N ALA A 73 21.54 -4.88 -16.98
CA ALA A 73 22.05 -6.25 -16.94
C ALA A 73 23.39 -6.39 -17.68
N LYS A 74 24.35 -7.07 -17.05
CA LYS A 74 25.70 -7.32 -17.60
C LYS A 74 25.63 -8.06 -18.94
N GLY A 75 26.42 -7.60 -19.91
CA GLY A 75 26.46 -8.17 -21.26
C GLY A 75 25.42 -7.59 -22.23
N PHE A 76 24.61 -6.63 -21.78
CA PHE A 76 23.60 -5.93 -22.58
C PHE A 76 23.88 -4.42 -22.69
N GLU A 77 25.09 -3.97 -22.34
CA GLU A 77 25.48 -2.56 -22.31
C GLU A 77 25.33 -1.89 -23.67
N ASN A 78 25.59 -2.63 -24.76
CA ASN A 78 25.41 -2.16 -26.13
C ASN A 78 23.94 -1.98 -26.54
N LYS A 79 22.98 -2.48 -25.73
CA LYS A 79 21.53 -2.32 -25.92
C LYS A 79 20.94 -1.29 -24.94
N TYR A 80 21.74 -0.68 -24.06
CA TYR A 80 21.24 0.31 -23.11
C TYR A 80 20.74 1.56 -23.82
N ILE A 81 19.64 2.11 -23.31
CA ILE A 81 19.03 3.32 -23.85
C ILE A 81 19.08 4.39 -22.76
N ASN A 82 19.71 5.52 -23.05
CA ASN A 82 19.75 6.63 -22.09
C ASN A 82 18.35 7.17 -21.84
N TYR A 83 17.99 7.33 -20.56
CA TYR A 83 16.69 7.85 -20.12
C TYR A 83 16.38 9.20 -20.79
N LEU A 84 15.14 9.37 -21.24
CA LEU A 84 14.63 10.55 -21.98
C LEU A 84 15.35 10.89 -23.30
N SER A 85 16.26 10.04 -23.80
CA SER A 85 16.79 10.20 -25.17
C SER A 85 15.68 10.01 -26.21
N PRO A 86 15.86 10.49 -27.46
CA PRO A 86 14.87 10.27 -28.53
C PRO A 86 14.49 8.79 -28.74
N GLU A 87 15.47 7.88 -28.62
CA GLU A 87 15.21 6.44 -28.72
C GLU A 87 14.38 5.93 -27.53
N TRP A 88 14.67 6.42 -26.32
CA TRP A 88 13.88 6.09 -25.13
C TRP A 88 12.43 6.57 -25.25
N MET A 89 12.22 7.80 -25.73
CA MET A 89 10.89 8.36 -25.96
C MET A 89 10.12 7.58 -27.04
N LYS A 90 10.82 7.04 -28.05
CA LYS A 90 10.23 6.12 -29.03
C LYS A 90 9.74 4.83 -28.38
N MET A 91 10.55 4.22 -27.51
CA MET A 91 10.15 3.00 -26.77
C MET A 91 8.98 3.26 -25.80
N LEU A 92 8.95 4.43 -25.15
CA LEU A 92 7.81 4.88 -24.35
C LEU A 92 6.55 4.97 -25.21
N GLN A 93 6.62 5.65 -26.36
CA GLN A 93 5.48 5.82 -27.26
C GLN A 93 4.96 4.49 -27.81
N PHE A 94 5.86 3.56 -28.15
CA PHE A 94 5.48 2.20 -28.55
C PHE A 94 4.75 1.49 -27.41
N THR A 95 5.30 1.55 -26.20
CA THR A 95 4.74 0.93 -24.99
C THR A 95 3.31 1.39 -24.72
N THR A 96 3.08 2.70 -24.71
CA THR A 96 1.75 3.26 -24.43
C THR A 96 0.74 2.97 -25.54
N ASN A 97 1.16 3.00 -26.80
CA ASN A 97 0.31 2.59 -27.93
C ASN A 97 -0.08 1.10 -27.83
N LYS A 98 0.89 0.24 -27.52
CA LYS A 98 0.64 -1.20 -27.35
C LYS A 98 -0.27 -1.47 -26.15
N ALA A 99 0.00 -0.86 -25.00
CA ALA A 99 -0.84 -0.97 -23.81
C ALA A 99 -2.28 -0.53 -24.09
N LYS A 100 -2.47 0.61 -24.79
CA LYS A 100 -3.80 1.08 -25.21
C LYS A 100 -4.52 0.06 -26.09
N SER A 101 -3.83 -0.59 -27.04
CA SER A 101 -4.42 -1.65 -27.88
C SER A 101 -4.90 -2.87 -27.07
N LEU A 102 -4.26 -3.11 -25.91
CA LEU A 102 -4.59 -4.18 -24.96
C LEU A 102 -5.55 -3.73 -23.85
N LYS A 103 -6.03 -2.47 -23.88
CA LYS A 103 -6.84 -1.83 -22.83
C LYS A 103 -6.14 -1.77 -21.46
N MET A 104 -4.82 -1.71 -21.47
CA MET A 104 -3.98 -1.52 -20.29
C MET A 104 -3.65 -0.03 -20.09
N GLY A 105 -3.41 0.37 -18.85
CA GLY A 105 -2.84 1.68 -18.52
C GLY A 105 -1.33 1.65 -18.35
N VAL A 106 -0.70 2.83 -18.41
CA VAL A 106 0.74 3.00 -18.20
C VAL A 106 0.96 4.20 -17.29
N ASP A 107 1.64 3.96 -16.17
CA ASP A 107 2.21 4.98 -15.29
C ASP A 107 3.73 4.97 -15.44
N MET A 108 4.42 5.98 -14.91
CA MET A 108 5.87 6.11 -15.06
C MET A 108 6.48 6.93 -13.92
N ALA A 109 7.62 6.47 -13.40
CA ALA A 109 8.44 7.27 -12.49
C ALA A 109 9.00 8.53 -13.19
N VAL A 110 8.99 9.67 -12.50
CA VAL A 110 9.63 10.91 -12.97
C VAL A 110 11.06 10.94 -12.46
N GLY A 111 11.91 10.17 -13.14
CA GLY A 111 13.28 9.88 -12.74
C GLY A 111 13.65 8.43 -13.07
N THR A 112 14.79 7.99 -12.54
CA THR A 112 15.23 6.59 -12.64
C THR A 112 15.67 6.13 -11.26
N GLY A 113 15.44 4.88 -10.88
CA GLY A 113 15.66 4.46 -9.50
C GLY A 113 14.97 5.40 -8.50
N TRP A 114 15.60 5.65 -7.35
CA TRP A 114 15.07 6.54 -6.31
C TRP A 114 16.19 7.04 -5.37
N PRO A 115 16.00 8.12 -4.60
CA PRO A 115 14.93 9.11 -4.75
C PRO A 115 15.07 9.93 -6.04
N ILE A 116 14.08 10.76 -6.36
CA ILE A 116 14.10 11.64 -7.52
C ILE A 116 15.40 12.47 -7.59
N GLY A 117 16.00 12.43 -8.77
CA GLY A 117 17.24 13.13 -9.08
C GLY A 117 17.69 12.80 -10.50
N GLY A 118 18.91 13.17 -10.83
CA GLY A 118 19.51 12.88 -12.13
C GLY A 118 20.61 13.85 -12.53
N PRO A 119 21.20 13.70 -13.73
CA PRO A 119 22.31 14.54 -14.17
C PRO A 119 21.94 16.01 -14.35
N GLN A 120 20.65 16.33 -14.47
CA GLN A 120 20.12 17.69 -14.51
C GLN A 120 20.12 18.39 -13.15
N VAL A 121 20.22 17.63 -12.04
CA VAL A 121 20.32 18.20 -10.70
C VAL A 121 21.77 18.59 -10.46
N ASP A 122 22.06 19.89 -10.58
CA ASP A 122 23.37 20.43 -10.30
C ASP A 122 23.60 20.59 -8.78
N GLU A 123 24.72 21.21 -8.40
CA GLU A 123 25.02 21.44 -6.99
C GLU A 123 24.02 22.40 -6.31
N ASN A 124 23.43 23.37 -7.03
CA ASN A 124 22.45 24.32 -6.47
C ASN A 124 21.17 23.59 -6.07
N ASP A 125 20.67 22.72 -6.95
CA ASP A 125 19.40 22.02 -6.81
C ASP A 125 19.50 20.71 -6.03
N ALA A 126 20.72 20.27 -5.69
CA ALA A 126 20.94 19.08 -4.89
C ALA A 126 20.44 19.24 -3.45
N ALA A 127 19.93 18.15 -2.88
CA ALA A 127 19.41 18.06 -1.52
C ALA A 127 20.36 18.70 -0.49
N THR A 128 19.78 19.54 0.37
CA THR A 128 20.50 20.44 1.26
C THR A 128 20.46 19.95 2.71
N LYS A 129 21.55 20.17 3.45
CA LYS A 129 21.67 19.83 4.88
C LYS A 129 22.23 20.99 5.69
N MET A 130 21.92 21.00 6.98
CA MET A 130 22.54 21.89 7.95
C MET A 130 23.90 21.32 8.40
N ILE A 131 24.94 22.13 8.42
CA ILE A 131 26.21 21.79 9.08
C ILE A 131 26.43 22.76 10.23
N VAL A 132 26.68 22.23 11.43
CA VAL A 132 26.88 23.02 12.64
C VAL A 132 28.32 22.88 13.12
N GLN A 133 28.97 24.01 13.40
CA GLN A 133 30.28 24.06 14.04
C GLN A 133 30.20 24.91 15.30
N THR A 134 30.78 24.40 16.39
CA THR A 134 30.85 25.13 17.65
C THR A 134 32.25 25.62 17.94
N TYR A 135 32.33 26.78 18.58
CA TYR A 135 33.57 27.40 19.05
C TYR A 135 33.36 27.94 20.47
N GLU A 136 34.44 28.11 21.22
CA GLU A 136 34.40 28.74 22.53
C GLU A 136 35.21 30.04 22.52
N ILE A 137 34.76 31.02 23.30
CA ILE A 137 35.50 32.27 23.51
C ILE A 137 35.33 32.75 24.96
N GLN A 138 36.44 33.13 25.58
CA GLN A 138 36.47 33.60 26.96
C GLN A 138 36.24 35.12 27.04
N GLN A 139 35.92 35.59 28.25
CA GLN A 139 35.83 37.01 28.54
C GLN A 139 37.08 37.74 28.07
N ASN A 140 36.87 38.87 27.39
CA ASN A 140 37.90 39.76 26.90
C ASN A 140 38.91 39.14 25.91
N GLU A 141 38.65 37.94 25.42
CA GLU A 141 39.45 37.30 24.38
C GLU A 141 39.05 37.84 22.99
N LYS A 142 40.04 37.97 22.09
CA LYS A 142 39.77 38.22 20.66
C LYS A 142 39.66 36.86 19.97
N PHE A 143 38.57 36.62 19.25
CA PHE A 143 38.43 35.40 18.45
C PHE A 143 39.58 35.30 17.43
N SER A 144 40.43 34.28 17.58
CA SER A 144 41.66 34.11 16.80
C SER A 144 41.49 33.21 15.59
N GLU A 145 40.47 32.35 15.60
CA GLU A 145 40.11 31.49 14.47
C GLU A 145 39.26 32.24 13.41
N LYS A 146 39.11 31.62 12.25
CA LYS A 146 38.15 32.04 11.23
C LYS A 146 36.94 31.08 11.26
N ILE A 147 35.74 31.64 11.24
CA ILE A 147 34.49 30.91 11.08
C ILE A 147 34.32 30.59 9.60
N VAL A 148 35.00 29.53 9.17
CA VAL A 148 34.92 28.95 7.83
C VAL A 148 34.56 27.47 7.95
N LEU A 149 33.94 26.93 6.92
CA LEU A 149 33.55 25.54 6.90
C LEU A 149 34.78 24.63 6.94
N LYS A 150 34.86 23.74 7.94
CA LYS A 150 35.97 22.78 8.09
C LYS A 150 35.71 21.41 7.43
N ASP A 151 34.50 21.14 6.92
CA ASP A 151 34.17 19.87 6.24
C ASP A 151 34.83 19.80 4.85
N GLU A 152 35.84 18.93 4.73
CA GLU A 152 36.63 18.71 3.51
C GLU A 152 35.79 18.34 2.27
N LYS A 153 34.66 17.65 2.45
CA LYS A 153 33.77 17.25 1.34
C LYS A 153 32.91 18.42 0.85
N GLN A 154 32.80 19.48 1.64
CA GLN A 154 31.86 20.57 1.42
C GLN A 154 32.57 21.89 1.12
N LYS A 155 33.78 22.11 1.66
CA LYS A 155 34.47 23.41 1.60
C LYS A 155 34.78 23.93 0.20
N ASN A 156 34.82 23.04 -0.79
CA ASN A 156 35.08 23.37 -2.19
C ASN A 156 33.79 23.41 -3.04
N LEU A 157 32.62 23.16 -2.44
CA LEU A 157 31.34 23.31 -3.12
C LEU A 157 31.06 24.81 -3.31
N LYS A 158 30.53 25.17 -4.48
CA LYS A 158 30.26 26.56 -4.86
C LYS A 158 29.19 27.21 -3.97
N ASN A 159 28.27 26.42 -3.46
CA ASN A 159 27.05 26.90 -2.80
C ASN A 159 27.03 26.68 -1.29
N THR A 160 28.15 26.27 -0.70
CA THR A 160 28.24 26.21 0.76
C THR A 160 28.52 27.59 1.33
N LYS A 161 27.56 28.13 2.10
CA LYS A 161 27.64 29.47 2.71
C LYS A 161 27.42 29.41 4.21
N LEU A 162 28.08 30.31 4.93
CA LEU A 162 27.77 30.60 6.33
C LEU A 162 26.37 31.23 6.39
N ASP A 163 25.51 30.68 7.24
CA ASP A 163 24.09 31.03 7.32
C ASP A 163 23.71 31.71 8.63
N ILE A 164 24.17 31.16 9.76
CA ILE A 164 23.85 31.66 11.10
C ILE A 164 25.11 31.67 11.94
N VAL A 165 25.34 32.75 12.69
CA VAL A 165 26.28 32.74 13.82
C VAL A 165 25.59 33.31 15.05
N THR A 166 25.48 32.50 16.10
CA THR A 166 24.88 32.92 17.38
C THR A 166 25.79 32.46 18.52
N ALA A 167 26.05 33.33 19.48
CA ALA A 167 26.78 32.98 20.69
C ALA A 167 25.84 32.88 21.89
N TYR A 168 26.09 31.92 22.79
CA TYR A 168 25.35 31.73 24.03
C TYR A 168 26.29 31.73 25.21
N ASN A 169 25.94 32.42 26.29
CA ASN A 169 26.68 32.32 27.54
C ASN A 169 26.17 31.17 28.41
N GLU A 170 26.78 31.01 29.58
CA GLU A 170 26.44 29.98 30.58
C GLU A 170 25.00 30.09 31.12
N LYS A 171 24.36 31.26 30.97
CA LYS A 171 22.95 31.50 31.31
C LYS A 171 21.99 31.30 30.14
N ASN A 172 22.48 30.83 28.99
CA ASN A 172 21.77 30.72 27.72
C ASN A 172 21.28 32.06 27.13
N GLU A 173 21.85 33.19 27.55
CA GLU A 173 21.61 34.47 26.89
C GLU A 173 22.27 34.44 25.51
N ALA A 174 21.51 34.80 24.47
CA ALA A 174 21.95 34.70 23.07
C ALA A 174 22.37 36.06 22.50
N VAL A 175 23.43 36.08 21.69
CA VAL A 175 23.83 37.22 20.87
C VAL A 175 23.96 36.76 19.42
N VAL A 176 23.25 37.43 18.51
CA VAL A 176 23.34 37.18 17.06
C VAL A 176 24.57 37.89 16.51
N LEU A 177 25.44 37.12 15.86
CA LEU A 177 26.76 37.54 15.37
C LEU A 177 26.93 37.37 13.87
N THR A 178 25.90 36.94 13.14
CA THR A 178 25.97 36.70 11.68
C THR A 178 26.57 37.90 10.93
N ASP A 179 26.08 39.11 11.20
CA ASP A 179 26.57 40.36 10.56
C ASP A 179 27.92 40.85 11.10
N LYS A 180 28.50 40.17 12.09
CA LYS A 180 29.82 40.44 12.65
C LYS A 180 30.91 39.56 12.05
N VAL A 181 30.55 38.61 11.19
CA VAL A 181 31.52 37.77 10.49
C VAL A 181 31.78 38.34 9.10
N THR A 182 33.05 38.61 8.79
CA THR A 182 33.46 39.08 7.46
C THR A 182 33.47 37.93 6.46
N GLN A 183 33.51 38.25 5.16
CA GLN A 183 33.50 37.26 4.08
C GLN A 183 34.65 36.24 4.17
N ASP A 184 35.78 36.63 4.76
CA ASP A 184 36.93 35.76 4.98
C ASP A 184 36.86 34.93 6.28
N GLY A 185 35.72 35.00 6.99
CA GLY A 185 35.43 34.25 8.22
C GLY A 185 35.89 34.93 9.50
N THR A 186 36.46 36.13 9.48
CA THR A 186 36.89 36.81 10.71
C THR A 186 35.69 37.33 11.52
N LEU A 187 35.64 37.00 12.81
CA LEU A 187 34.60 37.46 13.72
C LEU A 187 35.01 38.77 14.41
N ASN A 188 34.27 39.84 14.15
CA ASN A 188 34.45 41.17 14.75
C ASN A 188 33.55 41.32 16.00
N TRP A 189 33.79 40.50 17.01
CA TRP A 189 33.07 40.53 18.29
C TRP A 189 33.95 40.07 19.45
N LYS A 190 33.72 40.64 20.63
CA LYS A 190 34.46 40.36 21.87
C LYS A 190 33.49 40.37 23.06
N PRO A 191 33.34 39.27 23.82
CA PRO A 191 32.50 39.25 25.00
C PRO A 191 33.15 40.02 26.16
N THR A 192 32.37 40.84 26.86
CA THR A 192 32.84 41.65 28.00
C THR A 192 32.79 40.90 29.33
N SER A 193 32.11 39.75 29.41
CA SER A 193 31.97 38.91 30.60
C SER A 193 31.59 37.46 30.26
N GLY A 194 32.01 36.51 31.10
CA GLY A 194 31.62 35.11 31.03
C GLY A 194 32.23 34.32 29.87
N LYS A 195 31.99 33.01 29.88
CA LYS A 195 32.34 32.10 28.78
C LYS A 195 31.18 32.02 27.78
N TRP A 196 31.50 32.02 26.49
CA TRP A 196 30.52 31.92 25.41
C TRP A 196 30.81 30.77 24.47
N THR A 197 29.75 30.09 24.04
CA THR A 197 29.78 29.08 22.97
C THR A 197 29.15 29.68 21.71
N ILE A 198 29.92 29.76 20.64
CA ILE A 198 29.48 30.23 19.32
C ILE A 198 29.01 29.03 18.50
N TYR A 199 27.81 29.11 17.93
CA TYR A 199 27.27 28.16 16.97
C TYR A 199 27.29 28.82 15.60
N ALA A 200 28.05 28.24 14.67
CA ALA A 200 28.07 28.61 13.27
C ALA A 200 27.36 27.54 12.44
N VAL A 201 26.28 27.94 11.76
CA VAL A 201 25.53 27.08 10.85
C VAL A 201 25.91 27.42 9.41
N PHE A 202 26.16 26.39 8.62
CA PHE A 202 26.42 26.47 7.19
C PHE A 202 25.35 25.70 6.41
N VAL A 203 24.99 26.21 5.24
CA VAL A 203 24.15 25.51 4.26
C VAL A 203 25.04 24.54 3.48
N GLY A 204 24.97 23.24 3.77
CA GLY A 204 25.71 22.19 3.08
C GLY A 204 24.84 21.39 2.12
N LYS A 205 25.44 20.46 1.39
CA LYS A 205 24.75 19.51 0.50
C LYS A 205 24.84 18.08 1.04
N THR A 206 23.80 17.28 0.87
CA THR A 206 23.87 15.85 1.24
C THR A 206 24.86 15.10 0.36
N LEU A 207 25.06 15.57 -0.88
CA LEU A 207 25.82 14.91 -1.95
C LEU A 207 25.29 13.52 -2.29
N GLN A 208 24.08 13.20 -1.86
CA GLN A 208 23.42 11.94 -2.19
C GLN A 208 23.24 11.85 -3.70
N LYS A 209 23.56 10.67 -4.24
CA LYS A 209 23.26 10.31 -5.62
C LYS A 209 22.01 9.46 -5.67
N VAL A 210 21.30 9.55 -6.80
CA VAL A 210 20.20 8.65 -7.14
C VAL A 210 20.67 7.20 -6.99
N LYS A 211 19.92 6.39 -6.25
CA LYS A 211 20.24 4.96 -6.13
C LYS A 211 19.76 4.26 -7.39
N ARG A 212 20.52 3.25 -7.82
CA ARG A 212 20.09 2.31 -8.85
C ARG A 212 19.78 2.97 -10.20
N ALA A 213 20.40 4.11 -10.48
CA ALA A 213 20.10 4.90 -11.67
C ALA A 213 20.23 4.09 -12.97
N ALA A 214 19.33 4.35 -13.90
CA ALA A 214 19.46 3.84 -15.26
C ALA A 214 20.52 4.65 -16.04
N PRO A 215 21.01 4.15 -17.18
CA PRO A 215 21.82 4.95 -18.11
C PRO A 215 21.17 6.31 -18.40
N GLY A 216 21.95 7.39 -18.26
CA GLY A 216 21.46 8.77 -18.38
C GLY A 216 20.69 9.32 -17.16
N GLY A 217 20.53 8.55 -16.09
CA GLY A 217 19.83 8.95 -14.87
C GLY A 217 20.72 9.15 -13.63
N ASP A 218 22.04 8.95 -13.74
CA ASP A 218 22.97 9.15 -12.62
C ASP A 218 23.17 10.66 -12.34
N GLY A 219 23.06 11.04 -11.07
CA GLY A 219 23.24 12.42 -10.64
C GLY A 219 22.79 12.65 -9.20
N TYR A 220 22.76 13.93 -8.78
CA TYR A 220 22.39 14.26 -7.40
C TYR A 220 20.90 14.07 -7.16
N THR A 221 20.55 13.74 -5.92
CA THR A 221 19.17 13.76 -5.44
C THR A 221 18.68 15.20 -5.27
N LEU A 222 17.43 15.45 -5.68
CA LEU A 222 16.78 16.76 -5.67
C LEU A 222 16.55 17.31 -4.26
N ASP A 223 16.67 18.62 -4.07
CA ASP A 223 16.17 19.33 -2.90
C ASP A 223 14.65 19.52 -2.95
N HIS A 224 13.93 18.65 -2.23
CA HIS A 224 12.47 18.64 -2.18
C HIS A 224 11.89 19.81 -1.36
N PHE A 225 12.73 20.58 -0.66
CA PHE A 225 12.30 21.75 0.09
C PHE A 225 12.43 23.05 -0.71
N SER A 226 13.09 23.02 -1.87
CA SER A 226 13.29 24.18 -2.74
C SER A 226 12.28 24.19 -3.90
N PRO A 227 11.48 25.27 -4.05
CA PRO A 227 10.54 25.38 -5.16
C PRO A 227 11.27 25.60 -6.50
N ASP A 228 12.40 26.30 -6.47
CA ASP A 228 13.23 26.54 -7.65
C ASP A 228 13.88 25.24 -8.13
N ALA A 229 14.42 24.43 -7.21
CA ALA A 229 14.99 23.13 -7.56
C ALA A 229 13.94 22.20 -8.18
N THR A 230 12.74 22.13 -7.60
CA THR A 230 11.62 21.36 -8.15
C THR A 230 11.26 21.82 -9.56
N LYS A 231 11.12 23.13 -9.77
CA LYS A 231 10.81 23.70 -11.08
C LYS A 231 11.89 23.40 -12.11
N ASP A 232 13.16 23.54 -11.72
CA ASP A 232 14.30 23.36 -12.62
C ASP A 232 14.50 21.89 -13.00
N TYR A 233 14.27 20.97 -12.07
CA TYR A 233 14.20 19.54 -12.34
C TYR A 233 13.18 19.19 -13.43
N LEU A 234 11.97 19.74 -13.31
CA LEU A 234 10.84 19.44 -14.19
C LEU A 234 11.02 19.99 -15.63
N LYS A 235 11.88 21.01 -15.84
CA LYS A 235 12.21 21.52 -17.19
C LYS A 235 12.75 20.43 -18.12
N THR A 236 13.48 19.44 -17.59
CA THR A 236 14.00 18.33 -18.38
C THR A 236 12.87 17.49 -18.96
N PHE A 237 11.82 17.26 -18.17
CA PHE A 237 10.62 16.55 -18.61
C PHE A 237 9.77 17.42 -19.52
N ASP A 238 9.66 18.73 -19.29
CA ASP A 238 9.00 19.65 -20.23
C ASP A 238 9.64 19.59 -21.62
N LYS A 239 10.97 19.52 -21.69
CA LYS A 239 11.70 19.37 -22.95
C LYS A 239 11.42 18.03 -23.64
N ALA A 240 11.41 16.93 -22.88
CA ALA A 240 11.18 15.59 -23.43
C ALA A 240 9.72 15.36 -23.86
N PHE A 241 8.77 15.86 -23.07
CA PHE A 241 7.34 15.62 -23.25
C PHE A 241 6.66 16.69 -24.12
N GLY A 242 7.17 17.92 -24.12
CA GLY A 242 6.50 19.07 -24.71
C GLY A 242 5.09 19.23 -24.12
N ASN A 243 4.09 19.25 -25.00
CA ASN A 243 2.66 19.29 -24.64
C ASN A 243 1.99 17.91 -24.62
N SER A 244 2.72 16.83 -24.90
CA SER A 244 2.20 15.46 -24.92
C SER A 244 2.44 14.78 -23.57
N ASN A 245 1.52 13.92 -23.12
CA ASN A 245 1.80 12.96 -22.04
C ASN A 245 2.22 11.58 -22.58
N TYR A 246 2.33 11.41 -23.90
CA TYR A 246 2.63 10.14 -24.54
C TYR A 246 1.67 8.99 -24.16
N GLY A 247 0.49 9.29 -23.63
CA GLY A 247 -0.46 8.27 -23.12
C GLY A 247 -0.19 7.80 -21.68
N ILE A 248 0.70 8.46 -20.95
CA ILE A 248 0.93 8.22 -19.52
C ILE A 248 -0.28 8.69 -18.71
N ARG A 249 -0.84 7.77 -17.91
CA ARG A 249 -1.99 8.05 -17.05
C ARG A 249 -1.56 8.80 -15.79
N SER A 250 -0.52 8.34 -15.11
CA SER A 250 0.01 8.95 -13.89
C SER A 250 1.54 9.04 -13.91
N PHE A 251 2.05 10.14 -13.38
CA PHE A 251 3.46 10.31 -13.05
C PHE A 251 3.68 9.93 -11.59
N PHE A 252 4.70 9.10 -11.34
CA PHE A 252 4.96 8.49 -10.05
C PHE A 252 6.19 9.10 -9.37
N ASN A 253 6.06 9.37 -8.06
CA ASN A 253 7.17 9.60 -7.14
C ASN A 253 7.20 8.53 -6.05
N ASP A 254 8.36 7.89 -5.91
CA ASP A 254 8.64 6.83 -4.95
C ASP A 254 8.82 7.36 -3.52
N SER A 255 8.94 6.47 -2.54
CA SER A 255 9.06 6.83 -1.12
C SER A 255 10.24 7.79 -0.86
N TYR A 256 10.06 8.65 0.14
CA TYR A 256 11.07 9.65 0.46
C TYR A 256 12.27 9.00 1.17
N GLU A 257 13.37 8.88 0.44
CA GLU A 257 14.66 8.36 0.94
C GLU A 257 15.82 9.36 0.75
N VAL A 258 15.54 10.66 0.95
CA VAL A 258 16.54 11.73 0.83
C VAL A 258 17.29 11.91 2.16
N TYR A 259 18.38 11.17 2.31
CA TYR A 259 19.09 11.02 3.58
C TYR A 259 19.86 12.27 4.00
N GLY A 260 19.64 12.70 5.24
CA GLY A 260 20.30 13.85 5.83
C GLY A 260 19.86 15.18 5.25
N ALA A 261 18.81 15.20 4.42
CA ALA A 261 18.24 16.44 3.90
C ALA A 261 17.33 17.07 4.96
N ASP A 262 17.86 18.10 5.62
CA ASP A 262 17.30 18.65 6.83
C ASP A 262 17.42 20.19 6.88
N TRP A 263 17.64 20.82 5.73
CA TRP A 263 17.72 22.28 5.56
C TRP A 263 17.46 22.66 4.10
N THR A 264 17.25 23.94 3.83
CA THR A 264 17.26 24.54 2.48
C THR A 264 17.82 25.96 2.55
N ALA A 265 18.24 26.52 1.42
CA ALA A 265 18.99 27.77 1.36
C ALA A 265 18.23 29.02 1.85
N ASP A 266 16.89 28.99 1.81
CA ASP A 266 15.98 30.05 2.26
C ASP A 266 15.20 29.67 3.54
N PHE A 267 15.66 28.64 4.27
CA PHE A 267 14.90 28.07 5.38
C PHE A 267 14.59 29.11 6.48
N LYS A 268 15.53 30.00 6.82
CA LYS A 268 15.34 31.00 7.90
C LYS A 268 14.24 31.99 7.54
N GLU A 269 14.23 32.43 6.29
CA GLU A 269 13.25 33.35 5.73
C GLU A 269 11.86 32.68 5.72
N GLN A 270 11.79 31.42 5.28
CA GLN A 270 10.56 30.63 5.30
C GLN A 270 10.05 30.39 6.72
N PHE A 271 10.94 30.01 7.65
CA PHE A 271 10.61 29.80 9.05
C PHE A 271 10.02 31.07 9.65
N LYS A 272 10.70 32.22 9.50
CA LYS A 272 10.22 33.50 10.02
C LYS A 272 8.87 33.91 9.46
N LYS A 273 8.69 33.72 8.14
CA LYS A 273 7.42 33.98 7.46
C LYS A 273 6.28 33.10 7.99
N ARG A 274 6.55 31.83 8.28
CA ARG A 274 5.54 30.81 8.61
C ARG A 274 5.25 30.68 10.10
N ARG A 275 6.24 30.93 10.95
CA ARG A 275 6.15 30.77 12.41
C ARG A 275 6.03 32.10 13.17
N GLY A 276 6.36 33.23 12.53
CA GLY A 276 6.16 34.57 13.09
C GLY A 276 7.33 35.12 13.92
N TYR A 277 8.43 34.38 14.05
CA TYR A 277 9.64 34.83 14.77
C TYR A 277 10.93 34.36 14.11
N ASP A 278 12.04 34.96 14.51
CA ASP A 278 13.36 34.62 13.99
C ASP A 278 13.93 33.38 14.71
N LEU A 279 14.32 32.34 13.97
CA LEU A 279 14.93 31.12 14.52
C LEU A 279 16.37 31.37 15.00
N VAL A 280 17.05 32.36 14.44
CA VAL A 280 18.50 32.58 14.62
C VAL A 280 18.94 32.66 16.10
N PRO A 281 18.23 33.38 17.00
CA PRO A 281 18.57 33.42 18.42
C PRO A 281 18.37 32.09 19.15
N TYR A 282 17.65 31.13 18.56
CA TYR A 282 17.26 29.87 19.19
C TYR A 282 17.94 28.65 18.58
N ILE A 283 18.91 28.85 17.68
CA ILE A 283 19.53 27.77 16.92
C ILE A 283 20.14 26.67 17.79
N LYS A 284 20.66 27.01 18.98
CA LYS A 284 21.15 26.05 19.98
C LYS A 284 20.10 24.99 20.33
N TYR A 285 18.85 25.39 20.53
CA TYR A 285 17.75 24.51 20.92
C TYR A 285 17.29 23.58 19.78
N LEU A 286 17.58 23.92 18.53
CA LEU A 286 17.31 23.05 17.39
C LEU A 286 18.40 21.98 17.23
N VAL A 287 19.66 22.34 17.45
CA VAL A 287 20.82 21.49 17.11
C VAL A 287 21.30 20.62 18.27
N GLU A 288 21.00 21.00 19.51
CA GLU A 288 21.31 20.19 20.69
C GLU A 288 20.21 19.17 21.00
N ASP A 289 20.60 18.08 21.64
CA ASP A 289 19.69 17.11 22.24
C ASP A 289 19.47 17.45 23.72
N ASN A 290 19.00 18.67 23.99
CA ASN A 290 18.61 19.09 25.32
C ASN A 290 17.11 18.80 25.58
N GLU A 291 16.82 18.08 26.67
CA GLU A 291 15.44 17.80 27.07
C GLU A 291 14.85 19.02 27.80
N SER A 292 14.49 20.06 27.04
CA SER A 292 13.83 21.26 27.57
C SER A 292 12.54 21.57 26.81
N GLU A 293 11.58 22.23 27.48
CA GLU A 293 10.34 22.71 26.84
C GLU A 293 10.65 23.62 25.65
N MET A 294 11.64 24.51 25.80
CA MET A 294 12.10 25.39 24.72
C MET A 294 12.53 24.58 23.49
N ALA A 295 13.33 23.54 23.68
CA ALA A 295 13.78 22.67 22.59
C ALA A 295 12.63 21.96 21.89
N GLY A 296 11.69 21.39 22.66
CA GLY A 296 10.50 20.77 22.09
C GLY A 296 9.68 21.74 21.24
N ARG A 297 9.48 22.97 21.72
CA ARG A 297 8.75 24.03 20.98
C ARG A 297 9.46 24.47 19.70
N ILE A 298 10.76 24.75 19.78
CA ILE A 298 11.55 25.16 18.60
C ILE A 298 11.61 24.02 17.57
N LYS A 299 11.80 22.77 18.00
CA LYS A 299 11.81 21.60 17.10
C LYS A 299 10.45 21.33 16.49
N SER A 300 9.37 21.59 17.22
CA SER A 300 7.99 21.52 16.70
C SER A 300 7.80 22.48 15.53
N ASP A 301 8.14 23.77 15.71
CA ASP A 301 8.04 24.80 14.67
C ASP A 301 8.94 24.49 13.46
N TYR A 302 10.16 23.99 13.71
CA TYR A 302 11.10 23.60 12.66
C TYR A 302 10.53 22.46 11.81
N ARG A 303 10.03 21.38 12.42
CA ARG A 303 9.50 20.22 11.70
C ARG A 303 8.20 20.54 10.97
N GLU A 304 7.34 21.38 11.55
CA GLU A 304 6.15 21.88 10.86
C GLU A 304 6.53 22.77 9.65
N THR A 305 7.62 23.55 9.74
CA THR A 305 8.16 24.29 8.59
C THR A 305 8.66 23.33 7.51
N MET A 306 9.42 22.28 7.87
CA MET A 306 9.88 21.26 6.92
C MET A 306 8.71 20.57 6.22
N ASN A 307 7.64 20.24 6.96
CA ASN A 307 6.39 19.71 6.43
C ASN A 307 5.77 20.63 5.37
N GLU A 308 5.63 21.93 5.67
CA GLU A 308 5.04 22.88 4.74
C GLU A 308 5.89 23.09 3.49
N LEU A 309 7.22 23.05 3.62
CA LEU A 309 8.13 23.16 2.47
C LEU A 309 7.98 21.96 1.53
N ILE A 310 7.99 20.73 2.03
CA ILE A 310 7.81 19.55 1.14
C ILE A 310 6.40 19.48 0.55
N LEU A 311 5.38 19.89 1.31
CA LEU A 311 4.00 19.94 0.83
C LEU A 311 3.85 20.94 -0.34
N HIS A 312 4.26 22.19 -0.14
CA HIS A 312 4.01 23.26 -1.10
C HIS A 312 5.06 23.37 -2.21
N ASN A 313 6.34 23.15 -1.89
CA ASN A 313 7.42 23.38 -2.84
C ASN A 313 7.66 22.17 -3.75
N PHE A 314 7.37 20.96 -3.28
CA PHE A 314 7.51 19.73 -4.05
C PHE A 314 6.16 19.09 -4.38
N THR A 315 5.39 18.66 -3.38
CA THR A 315 4.24 17.75 -3.60
C THR A 315 3.14 18.42 -4.45
N GLU A 316 2.68 19.60 -4.06
CA GLU A 316 1.67 20.35 -4.81
C GLU A 316 2.19 20.82 -6.17
N ASN A 317 3.45 21.29 -6.24
CA ASN A 317 4.07 21.70 -7.50
C ASN A 317 4.21 20.53 -8.49
N PHE A 318 4.58 19.35 -8.02
CA PHE A 318 4.69 18.16 -8.84
C PHE A 318 3.31 17.68 -9.32
N THR A 319 2.29 17.70 -8.46
CA THR A 319 0.90 17.45 -8.86
C THR A 319 0.43 18.44 -9.94
N ASN A 320 0.67 19.74 -9.75
CA ASN A 320 0.30 20.77 -10.71
C ASN A 320 1.02 20.59 -12.05
N TRP A 321 2.30 20.21 -12.02
CA TRP A 321 3.05 19.88 -13.24
C TRP A 321 2.46 18.67 -13.96
N ALA A 322 2.15 17.58 -13.25
CA ALA A 322 1.52 16.40 -13.85
C ALA A 322 0.16 16.76 -14.51
N HIS A 323 -0.66 17.58 -13.83
CA HIS A 323 -1.92 18.09 -14.39
C HIS A 323 -1.71 18.92 -15.64
N SER A 324 -0.64 19.74 -15.70
CA SER A 324 -0.29 20.51 -16.91
C SER A 324 0.00 19.63 -18.13
N LYS A 325 0.34 18.36 -17.92
CA LYS A 325 0.52 17.35 -18.98
C LYS A 325 -0.75 16.57 -19.29
N ASN A 326 -1.88 16.85 -18.63
CA ASN A 326 -3.09 16.02 -18.67
C ASN A 326 -2.88 14.60 -18.11
N SER A 327 -2.04 14.48 -17.08
CA SER A 327 -1.79 13.24 -16.35
C SER A 327 -2.06 13.43 -14.86
N LYS A 328 -2.22 12.33 -14.15
CA LYS A 328 -2.35 12.30 -12.69
C LYS A 328 -0.99 12.28 -12.00
N ASN A 329 -0.99 12.51 -10.69
CA ASN A 329 0.15 12.27 -9.82
C ASN A 329 -0.11 11.10 -8.85
N THR A 330 0.80 10.14 -8.82
CA THR A 330 0.89 9.05 -7.83
C THR A 330 2.10 9.31 -6.93
N ASN A 331 1.93 9.26 -5.61
CA ASN A 331 3.02 9.57 -4.69
C ASN A 331 3.02 8.69 -3.44
N GLN A 332 4.18 8.18 -3.09
CA GLN A 332 4.47 7.59 -1.79
C GLN A 332 5.03 8.67 -0.84
N ALA A 333 4.21 9.14 0.10
CA ALA A 333 4.60 10.23 1.01
C ALA A 333 5.43 9.77 2.22
N HIS A 334 5.37 8.48 2.55
CA HIS A 334 6.07 7.93 3.70
C HIS A 334 7.60 8.00 3.55
N GLY A 335 8.29 7.97 4.67
CA GLY A 335 9.72 8.28 4.76
C GLY A 335 10.04 9.78 4.85
N SER A 336 9.09 10.65 4.49
CA SER A 336 9.27 12.10 4.57
C SER A 336 9.17 12.63 6.01
N PRO A 337 9.70 13.84 6.28
CA PRO A 337 9.51 14.50 7.57
C PRO A 337 8.16 15.23 7.71
N GLY A 338 7.28 15.12 6.70
CA GLY A 338 6.00 15.82 6.66
C GLY A 338 4.83 15.03 7.24
N ASN A 339 3.70 15.70 7.46
CA ASN A 339 2.46 15.07 7.85
C ASN A 339 1.93 14.22 6.70
N LEU A 340 1.99 12.89 6.86
CA LEU A 340 1.65 11.95 5.80
C LEU A 340 0.21 12.13 5.29
N LEU A 341 -0.74 12.50 6.16
CA LEU A 341 -2.13 12.72 5.75
C LEU A 341 -2.25 13.89 4.76
N ASP A 342 -1.53 14.98 5.02
CA ASP A 342 -1.57 16.18 4.18
C ASP A 342 -0.86 15.95 2.84
N LEU A 343 0.29 15.25 2.87
CA LEU A 343 1.04 14.91 1.66
C LEU A 343 0.28 13.93 0.77
N TYR A 344 -0.32 12.88 1.33
CA TYR A 344 -1.18 11.98 0.57
C TYR A 344 -2.44 12.70 0.04
N ALA A 345 -3.01 13.64 0.79
CA ALA A 345 -4.15 14.41 0.32
C ALA A 345 -3.83 15.36 -0.85
N ALA A 346 -2.57 15.73 -1.04
CA ALA A 346 -2.12 16.66 -2.09
C ALA A 346 -1.94 16.02 -3.49
N VAL A 347 -2.08 14.70 -3.63
CA VAL A 347 -1.86 13.98 -4.91
C VAL A 347 -3.11 13.28 -5.43
N ASP A 348 -3.20 12.88 -6.69
CA ASP A 348 -4.42 12.24 -7.23
C ASP A 348 -4.61 10.81 -6.74
N ILE A 349 -3.52 10.07 -6.61
CA ILE A 349 -3.48 8.66 -6.22
C ILE A 349 -2.45 8.50 -5.09
N PRO A 350 -2.88 8.48 -3.82
CA PRO A 350 -1.99 8.16 -2.72
C PRO A 350 -1.53 6.71 -2.83
N GLU A 351 -0.21 6.49 -2.73
CA GLU A 351 0.37 5.15 -2.76
C GLU A 351 1.02 4.80 -1.41
N SER A 352 0.62 3.67 -0.84
CA SER A 352 1.31 3.07 0.31
C SER A 352 2.24 1.93 -0.15
N GLU A 353 2.90 1.27 0.78
CA GLU A 353 3.75 0.11 0.51
C GLU A 353 3.55 -1.00 1.54
N THR A 354 3.87 -2.26 1.23
CA THR A 354 3.95 -3.35 2.21
C THR A 354 5.27 -4.10 2.16
N PHE A 355 5.83 -4.38 3.35
CA PHE A 355 7.09 -5.07 3.55
C PHE A 355 6.95 -6.30 4.43
N GLY A 356 7.50 -7.43 3.98
CA GLY A 356 7.60 -8.65 4.79
C GLY A 356 6.33 -9.49 4.80
N SER A 357 6.19 -10.35 5.82
CA SER A 357 5.11 -11.33 5.94
C SER A 357 4.34 -11.20 7.25
N THR A 358 3.03 -11.12 7.15
CA THR A 358 2.09 -11.13 8.27
C THR A 358 1.85 -12.57 8.77
N LYS A 359 1.64 -12.74 10.08
CA LYS A 359 1.20 -14.02 10.65
C LYS A 359 -0.32 -14.10 10.61
N PHE A 360 -0.86 -15.12 9.94
CA PHE A 360 -2.29 -15.43 9.91
C PHE A 360 -2.58 -16.77 10.60
N ASP A 361 -3.76 -16.90 11.19
CA ASP A 361 -4.26 -18.15 11.76
C ASP A 361 -5.05 -18.95 10.69
N ILE A 362 -4.56 -18.99 9.45
CA ILE A 362 -5.25 -19.70 8.35
C ILE A 362 -4.78 -21.15 8.30
N GLN A 363 -5.72 -22.09 8.32
CA GLN A 363 -5.42 -23.52 8.27
C GLN A 363 -4.69 -23.89 6.98
N GLY A 364 -3.51 -24.51 7.11
CA GLY A 364 -2.67 -24.93 5.98
C GLY A 364 -1.81 -23.84 5.37
N LEU A 365 -1.86 -22.59 5.88
CA LEU A 365 -1.01 -21.52 5.38
C LEU A 365 0.46 -21.76 5.76
N ARG A 366 1.32 -21.89 4.76
CA ARG A 366 2.75 -22.02 4.95
C ARG A 366 3.37 -20.66 5.33
N ARG A 367 4.12 -20.62 6.43
CA ARG A 367 4.94 -19.46 6.84
C ARG A 367 6.17 -19.93 7.59
N ASN A 368 7.15 -20.45 6.85
CA ASN A 368 8.39 -20.96 7.42
C ASN A 368 9.29 -19.79 7.88
N LEU A 369 9.87 -19.89 9.07
CA LEU A 369 10.74 -18.85 9.63
C LEU A 369 12.02 -18.63 8.82
N GLU A 370 12.52 -19.68 8.15
CA GLU A 370 13.71 -19.63 7.30
C GLU A 370 13.49 -18.91 5.96
N ASP A 371 12.24 -18.62 5.61
CA ASP A 371 11.86 -18.01 4.33
C ASP A 371 11.32 -16.58 4.51
N ILE A 372 11.35 -16.01 5.73
CA ILE A 372 10.81 -14.66 6.02
C ILE A 372 11.76 -13.84 6.89
N ASN A 373 11.67 -12.51 6.75
CA ASN A 373 12.27 -11.59 7.72
C ASN A 373 11.26 -11.34 8.85
N THR A 374 11.64 -11.61 10.10
CA THR A 374 10.75 -11.45 11.26
C THR A 374 10.74 -10.04 11.85
N LYS A 375 11.62 -9.15 11.37
CA LYS A 375 11.71 -7.75 11.80
C LYS A 375 10.80 -6.83 10.96
N GLU A 376 10.51 -7.22 9.73
CA GLU A 376 9.61 -6.50 8.82
C GLU A 376 8.26 -7.22 8.80
N VAL A 377 7.24 -6.58 9.38
CA VAL A 377 5.86 -7.10 9.40
C VAL A 377 4.93 -6.00 8.89
N PRO A 378 4.10 -6.26 7.85
CA PRO A 378 3.14 -5.29 7.36
C PRO A 378 2.18 -4.83 8.45
N ASP A 379 1.85 -3.54 8.47
CA ASP A 379 0.95 -2.95 9.47
C ASP A 379 -0.22 -2.22 8.79
N ILE A 380 -1.43 -2.73 9.02
CA ILE A 380 -2.66 -2.21 8.42
C ILE A 380 -2.92 -0.75 8.78
N ASN A 381 -2.52 -0.30 9.99
CA ASN A 381 -2.76 1.07 10.43
C ASN A 381 -1.79 2.04 9.76
N MET A 382 -0.56 1.62 9.47
CA MET A 382 0.35 2.41 8.64
C MET A 382 -0.21 2.62 7.23
N LEU A 383 -0.79 1.58 6.61
CA LEU A 383 -1.47 1.70 5.31
C LEU A 383 -2.63 2.70 5.31
N LYS A 384 -3.29 2.85 6.48
CA LYS A 384 -4.43 3.74 6.63
C LYS A 384 -4.07 5.22 6.51
N PHE A 385 -2.81 5.64 6.57
CA PHE A 385 -2.44 7.03 6.28
C PHE A 385 -2.82 7.41 4.83
N ALA A 386 -2.49 6.55 3.86
CA ALA A 386 -2.83 6.78 2.45
C ALA A 386 -4.34 6.65 2.21
N SER A 387 -4.97 5.59 2.75
CA SER A 387 -6.40 5.36 2.52
C SER A 387 -7.29 6.38 3.20
N SER A 388 -6.93 6.85 4.41
CA SER A 388 -7.68 7.90 5.12
C SER A 388 -7.65 9.21 4.37
N ALA A 389 -6.47 9.65 3.91
CA ALA A 389 -6.32 10.87 3.13
C ALA A 389 -7.20 10.83 1.86
N ALA A 390 -7.19 9.71 1.14
CA ALA A 390 -8.03 9.51 -0.04
C ALA A 390 -9.52 9.45 0.27
N ASN A 391 -9.93 8.68 1.29
CA ASN A 391 -11.32 8.53 1.70
C ASN A 391 -11.93 9.88 2.08
N ILE A 392 -11.22 10.66 2.89
CA ILE A 392 -11.66 11.98 3.39
C ILE A 392 -11.78 13.00 2.24
N THR A 393 -10.81 13.00 1.31
CA THR A 393 -10.77 13.96 0.21
C THR A 393 -11.54 13.51 -1.04
N GLY A 394 -12.01 12.27 -1.09
CA GLY A 394 -12.84 11.73 -2.17
C GLY A 394 -12.05 11.25 -3.38
N LYS A 395 -10.82 10.76 -3.18
CA LYS A 395 -10.01 10.19 -4.26
C LYS A 395 -10.50 8.78 -4.59
N PRO A 396 -10.69 8.44 -5.88
CA PRO A 396 -11.30 7.17 -6.26
C PRO A 396 -10.33 5.98 -6.18
N LEU A 397 -9.02 6.23 -6.31
CA LEU A 397 -7.99 5.21 -6.31
C LEU A 397 -7.00 5.46 -5.18
N ILE A 398 -6.63 4.38 -4.52
CA ILE A 398 -5.62 4.32 -3.48
C ILE A 398 -4.74 3.15 -3.85
N SER A 399 -3.48 3.41 -4.22
CA SER A 399 -2.57 2.36 -4.65
C SER A 399 -1.69 1.86 -3.51
N ASN A 400 -1.09 0.70 -3.76
CA ASN A 400 -0.10 0.13 -2.86
C ASN A 400 0.93 -0.66 -3.64
N GLU A 401 2.19 -0.36 -3.40
CA GLU A 401 3.29 -1.21 -3.75
C GLU A 401 3.28 -2.47 -2.86
N SER A 402 2.99 -3.62 -3.44
CA SER A 402 2.61 -4.81 -2.71
C SER A 402 3.62 -5.94 -2.81
N PHE A 403 3.76 -6.64 -1.68
CA PHE A 403 4.45 -7.93 -1.51
C PHE A 403 5.98 -7.84 -1.55
N THR A 404 6.53 -6.65 -1.34
CA THR A 404 7.97 -6.43 -1.21
C THR A 404 8.50 -7.24 -0.03
N TRP A 405 9.47 -8.12 -0.28
CA TRP A 405 10.06 -9.01 0.73
C TRP A 405 9.11 -10.02 1.42
N LEU A 406 8.01 -10.42 0.76
CA LEU A 406 7.02 -11.33 1.36
C LEU A 406 7.63 -12.66 1.84
N THR A 407 8.42 -13.32 0.99
CA THR A 407 9.26 -14.46 1.37
C THR A 407 10.57 -14.43 0.61
N GLU A 408 11.46 -15.38 0.87
CA GLU A 408 12.67 -15.58 0.08
C GLU A 408 12.38 -15.71 -1.43
N HIS A 409 13.33 -15.23 -2.26
CA HIS A 409 13.18 -15.29 -3.72
C HIS A 409 12.80 -16.71 -4.14
N PHE A 410 11.84 -16.84 -5.05
CA PHE A 410 11.42 -18.12 -5.63
C PHE A 410 10.65 -19.08 -4.71
N LYS A 411 10.40 -18.70 -3.44
CA LYS A 411 9.66 -19.55 -2.48
C LYS A 411 8.23 -19.10 -2.19
N THR A 412 7.77 -18.01 -2.79
CA THR A 412 6.42 -17.48 -2.61
C THR A 412 5.38 -18.26 -3.42
N SER A 413 4.32 -18.75 -2.78
CA SER A 413 3.14 -19.30 -3.47
C SER A 413 2.01 -18.27 -3.58
N TRP A 414 1.11 -18.42 -4.55
CA TRP A 414 -0.09 -17.56 -4.66
C TRP A 414 -1.03 -17.67 -3.46
N SER A 415 -1.03 -18.81 -2.75
CA SER A 415 -1.77 -18.99 -1.51
C SER A 415 -1.22 -18.15 -0.35
N GLN A 416 0.08 -17.82 -0.36
CA GLN A 416 0.69 -16.89 0.60
C GLN A 416 0.43 -15.42 0.23
N VAL A 417 0.27 -15.10 -1.05
CA VAL A 417 -0.01 -13.73 -1.52
C VAL A 417 -1.44 -13.29 -1.18
N LYS A 418 -2.43 -14.19 -1.28
CA LYS A 418 -3.85 -13.86 -1.02
C LYS A 418 -4.06 -13.13 0.31
N PRO A 419 -3.72 -13.68 1.48
CA PRO A 419 -4.05 -13.02 2.75
C PRO A 419 -3.35 -11.67 2.97
N GLU A 420 -2.21 -11.43 2.31
CA GLU A 420 -1.56 -10.11 2.32
C GLU A 420 -2.33 -9.10 1.46
N ALA A 421 -2.83 -9.52 0.29
CA ALA A 421 -3.74 -8.69 -0.52
C ALA A 421 -5.02 -8.33 0.25
N GLU A 422 -5.53 -9.28 1.04
CA GLU A 422 -6.69 -9.07 1.90
C GLU A 422 -6.41 -8.04 3.01
N GLN A 423 -5.22 -8.03 3.62
CA GLN A 423 -4.81 -6.98 4.57
C GLN A 423 -4.79 -5.60 3.92
N ILE A 424 -4.24 -5.51 2.71
CA ILE A 424 -4.22 -4.27 1.93
C ILE A 424 -5.66 -3.79 1.69
N PHE A 425 -6.56 -4.65 1.23
CA PHE A 425 -7.97 -4.30 1.03
C PHE A 425 -8.70 -3.87 2.30
N LEU A 426 -8.46 -4.55 3.43
CA LEU A 426 -9.04 -4.18 4.72
C LEU A 426 -8.63 -2.79 5.20
N SER A 427 -7.46 -2.28 4.77
CA SER A 427 -7.05 -0.90 5.07
C SER A 427 -7.87 0.15 4.31
N GLY A 428 -8.61 -0.24 3.28
CA GLY A 428 -9.34 0.64 2.36
C GLY A 428 -8.63 0.88 1.02
N ILE A 429 -7.41 0.38 0.85
CA ILE A 429 -6.68 0.42 -0.42
C ILE A 429 -7.42 -0.42 -1.47
N ASN A 430 -7.41 0.04 -2.72
CA ASN A 430 -8.21 -0.57 -3.79
C ASN A 430 -7.50 -0.67 -5.15
N HIS A 431 -6.18 -0.46 -5.23
CA HIS A 431 -5.41 -0.51 -6.47
C HIS A 431 -3.98 -1.07 -6.25
N ILE A 432 -3.85 -2.39 -6.23
CA ILE A 432 -2.59 -3.11 -5.99
C ILE A 432 -1.62 -2.97 -7.17
N PHE A 433 -0.37 -2.66 -6.85
CA PHE A 433 0.80 -2.74 -7.73
C PHE A 433 1.73 -3.83 -7.21
N TYR A 434 1.94 -4.90 -7.98
CA TYR A 434 2.93 -5.90 -7.60
C TYR A 434 4.33 -5.29 -7.68
N HIS A 435 5.13 -5.50 -6.64
CA HIS A 435 6.56 -5.23 -6.60
C HIS A 435 7.35 -6.53 -6.75
N GLY A 436 7.78 -6.91 -7.95
CA GLY A 436 7.44 -6.30 -9.23
C GLY A 436 7.67 -7.26 -10.39
N THR A 437 7.51 -6.76 -11.61
CA THR A 437 7.81 -7.49 -12.84
C THR A 437 9.06 -6.89 -13.45
N THR A 438 10.09 -7.69 -13.71
CA THR A 438 11.29 -7.21 -14.41
C THR A 438 11.11 -7.41 -15.91
N TYR A 439 11.48 -6.43 -16.73
CA TYR A 439 11.56 -6.63 -18.17
C TYR A 439 12.65 -7.65 -18.49
N THR A 440 12.30 -8.65 -19.31
CA THR A 440 13.25 -9.68 -19.77
C THR A 440 13.23 -9.72 -21.30
N PRO A 441 14.36 -9.45 -21.98
CA PRO A 441 14.48 -9.65 -23.42
C PRO A 441 14.15 -11.10 -23.83
N ALA A 442 13.57 -11.28 -25.02
CA ALA A 442 13.08 -12.59 -25.45
C ALA A 442 14.16 -13.66 -25.67
N ASP A 443 15.42 -13.26 -25.82
CA ASP A 443 16.61 -14.10 -25.98
C ASP A 443 17.30 -14.46 -24.66
N VAL A 444 16.86 -13.89 -23.53
CA VAL A 444 17.37 -14.23 -22.19
C VAL A 444 16.71 -15.52 -21.71
N GLN A 445 17.54 -16.49 -21.32
CA GLN A 445 17.07 -17.77 -20.79
C GLN A 445 16.55 -17.65 -19.36
N PHE A 446 15.84 -18.68 -18.89
CA PHE A 446 15.44 -18.82 -17.49
C PHE A 446 16.62 -18.53 -16.53
N PRO A 447 16.41 -17.78 -15.43
CA PRO A 447 15.13 -17.29 -14.90
C PRO A 447 14.66 -15.94 -15.47
N GLY A 448 15.27 -15.45 -16.55
CA GLY A 448 15.07 -14.09 -17.02
C GLY A 448 15.87 -13.07 -16.20
N TRP A 449 15.58 -11.79 -16.41
CA TRP A 449 16.07 -10.74 -15.54
C TRP A 449 15.18 -10.61 -14.31
N LEU A 450 15.80 -10.24 -13.20
CA LEU A 450 15.17 -10.18 -11.90
C LEU A 450 15.66 -8.94 -11.16
N PHE A 451 14.73 -8.31 -10.46
CA PHE A 451 15.02 -7.26 -9.52
C PHE A 451 15.53 -7.84 -8.20
N TYR A 452 16.35 -7.06 -7.47
CA TYR A 452 17.06 -7.57 -6.31
C TYR A 452 16.17 -7.84 -5.10
N ALA A 453 15.01 -7.18 -5.01
CA ALA A 453 14.10 -7.32 -3.89
C ALA A 453 13.17 -8.51 -4.10
N SER A 454 12.88 -9.25 -3.03
CA SER A 454 12.15 -10.50 -3.16
C SER A 454 10.64 -10.33 -3.37
N THR A 455 10.09 -11.47 -3.82
CA THR A 455 8.84 -11.77 -4.54
C THR A 455 8.92 -11.49 -6.05
N ASN A 456 8.98 -12.57 -6.84
CA ASN A 456 9.16 -12.51 -8.29
C ASN A 456 7.84 -12.72 -9.05
N PHE A 457 7.21 -11.64 -9.50
CA PHE A 457 6.02 -11.67 -10.37
C PHE A 457 6.38 -11.60 -11.86
N VAL A 458 7.28 -12.47 -12.31
CA VAL A 458 7.75 -12.49 -13.70
C VAL A 458 7.08 -13.60 -14.53
N PRO A 459 6.86 -13.42 -15.85
CA PRO A 459 6.34 -14.46 -16.74
C PRO A 459 7.14 -15.77 -16.73
N GLU A 460 8.44 -15.71 -16.43
CA GLU A 460 9.34 -16.87 -16.32
C GLU A 460 9.10 -17.69 -15.05
N ASN A 461 8.28 -17.20 -14.11
CA ASN A 461 7.95 -17.93 -12.89
C ASN A 461 7.13 -19.18 -13.23
N SER A 462 7.53 -20.35 -12.73
CA SER A 462 6.85 -21.62 -12.99
C SER A 462 5.41 -21.65 -12.50
N LEU A 463 5.01 -20.77 -11.58
CA LEU A 463 3.62 -20.59 -11.14
C LEU A 463 2.76 -19.68 -12.06
N TRP A 464 3.37 -19.03 -13.06
CA TRP A 464 2.70 -18.09 -13.96
C TRP A 464 1.44 -18.65 -14.65
N PRO A 465 1.38 -19.93 -15.09
CA PRO A 465 0.18 -20.47 -15.71
C PRO A 465 -1.10 -20.32 -14.87
N ASN A 466 -0.95 -20.26 -13.54
CA ASN A 466 -2.06 -20.17 -12.58
C ASN A 466 -2.26 -18.77 -11.97
N ILE A 467 -1.45 -17.76 -12.35
CA ILE A 467 -1.53 -16.40 -11.78
C ILE A 467 -2.90 -15.73 -12.01
N LYS A 468 -3.60 -16.11 -13.08
CA LYS A 468 -4.93 -15.59 -13.40
C LYS A 468 -5.95 -15.86 -12.30
N GLY A 469 -5.77 -16.91 -11.49
CA GLY A 469 -6.59 -17.15 -10.31
C GLY A 469 -6.52 -15.98 -9.32
N LEU A 470 -5.30 -15.61 -8.92
CA LEU A 470 -5.04 -14.46 -8.04
C LEU A 470 -5.47 -13.13 -8.68
N ASN A 471 -5.13 -12.90 -9.95
CA ASN A 471 -5.46 -11.63 -10.60
C ASN A 471 -6.98 -11.45 -10.77
N SER A 472 -7.73 -12.51 -11.06
CA SER A 472 -9.20 -12.45 -11.15
C SER A 472 -9.85 -12.22 -9.79
N TYR A 473 -9.22 -12.67 -8.70
CA TYR A 473 -9.64 -12.39 -7.34
C TYR A 473 -9.48 -10.91 -7.01
N ILE A 474 -8.28 -10.36 -7.25
CA ILE A 474 -7.99 -8.94 -7.06
C ILE A 474 -8.92 -8.08 -7.94
N GLU A 475 -9.14 -8.47 -9.20
CA GLU A 475 -10.05 -7.77 -10.11
C GLU A 475 -11.45 -7.59 -9.54
N ARG A 476 -12.04 -8.67 -9.05
CA ARG A 476 -13.38 -8.66 -8.49
C ARG A 476 -13.45 -7.86 -7.19
N THR A 477 -12.50 -8.06 -6.29
CA THR A 477 -12.46 -7.33 -5.01
C THR A 477 -12.26 -5.83 -5.24
N GLN A 478 -11.30 -5.43 -6.07
CA GLN A 478 -11.06 -4.02 -6.39
C GLN A 478 -12.23 -3.39 -7.14
N SER A 479 -12.94 -4.12 -8.01
CA SER A 479 -14.14 -3.59 -8.68
C SER A 479 -15.21 -3.15 -7.68
N VAL A 480 -15.32 -3.86 -6.54
CA VAL A 480 -16.22 -3.51 -5.44
C VAL A 480 -15.64 -2.38 -4.60
N LEU A 481 -14.36 -2.43 -4.24
CA LEU A 481 -13.71 -1.40 -3.41
C LEU A 481 -13.52 -0.05 -4.12
N GLN A 482 -13.50 -0.03 -5.45
CA GLN A 482 -13.51 1.18 -6.27
C GLN A 482 -14.94 1.71 -6.52
N SER A 483 -15.98 0.94 -6.20
CA SER A 483 -17.36 1.38 -6.34
C SER A 483 -17.82 2.23 -5.14
N GLY A 484 -18.63 3.26 -5.39
CA GLY A 484 -19.26 4.06 -4.33
C GLY A 484 -18.30 4.96 -3.55
N LYS A 485 -18.49 5.08 -2.23
CA LYS A 485 -17.67 5.83 -1.26
C LYS A 485 -17.28 4.97 -0.05
N SER A 486 -16.27 5.37 0.73
CA SER A 486 -15.98 4.70 1.99
C SER A 486 -17.15 4.86 2.96
N ASP A 487 -17.36 3.87 3.82
CA ASP A 487 -18.43 3.86 4.83
C ASP A 487 -17.83 3.63 6.22
N ASN A 488 -17.07 4.63 6.67
CA ASN A 488 -16.42 4.69 7.98
C ASN A 488 -17.17 5.69 8.88
N GLU A 489 -17.46 5.33 10.13
CA GLU A 489 -18.22 6.17 11.05
C GLU A 489 -17.37 7.14 11.88
N ILE A 490 -16.08 6.86 12.03
CA ILE A 490 -15.17 7.60 12.93
C ILE A 490 -14.10 8.34 12.15
N LEU A 491 -13.85 9.59 12.53
CA LEU A 491 -12.58 10.28 12.30
C LEU A 491 -11.74 10.21 13.57
N MET A 492 -10.50 9.73 13.47
CA MET A 492 -9.51 9.78 14.54
C MET A 492 -8.45 10.84 14.22
N TYR A 493 -8.29 11.84 15.07
CA TYR A 493 -7.26 12.86 14.90
C TYR A 493 -5.86 12.27 15.07
N TRP A 494 -4.96 12.55 14.12
CA TRP A 494 -3.54 12.20 14.20
C TRP A 494 -2.78 13.27 14.99
N PRO A 495 -2.30 13.00 16.22
CA PRO A 495 -1.63 14.00 17.07
C PRO A 495 -0.17 14.22 16.65
N VAL A 496 0.04 14.75 15.43
CA VAL A 496 1.39 14.94 14.85
C VAL A 496 2.29 15.82 15.71
N TYR A 497 1.74 16.79 16.44
CA TYR A 497 2.51 17.68 17.31
C TYR A 497 3.19 16.99 18.49
N ASP A 498 2.65 15.88 19.00
CA ASP A 498 3.33 15.09 20.03
C ASP A 498 4.61 14.45 19.50
N GLN A 499 4.65 14.15 18.20
CA GLN A 499 5.86 13.71 17.51
C GLN A 499 6.78 14.91 17.27
N TRP A 500 6.27 15.99 16.66
CA TRP A 500 7.09 17.15 16.28
C TRP A 500 7.70 17.88 17.48
N ALA A 501 7.04 17.88 18.63
CA ALA A 501 7.57 18.49 19.85
C ALA A 501 8.55 17.60 20.63
N ASN A 502 8.87 16.39 20.15
CA ASN A 502 9.89 15.55 20.78
C ASN A 502 11.25 16.28 20.77
N PRO A 503 11.85 16.57 21.95
CA PRO A 503 13.10 17.33 22.04
C PRO A 503 14.32 16.53 21.56
N LYS A 504 14.20 15.23 21.26
CA LYS A 504 15.31 14.40 20.76
C LYS A 504 15.39 14.42 19.25
N GLY A 505 16.63 14.51 18.75
CA GLY A 505 16.94 14.55 17.33
C GLY A 505 16.46 15.86 16.69
N LYS A 506 17.01 16.16 15.51
CA LYS A 506 16.56 17.30 14.70
C LYS A 506 15.52 16.87 13.68
N ASP A 507 15.93 15.93 12.83
CA ASP A 507 15.07 15.31 11.83
C ASP A 507 14.09 14.32 12.45
N MET A 508 12.95 14.13 11.79
CA MET A 508 11.97 13.11 12.14
C MET A 508 11.22 12.66 10.89
N ALA A 509 11.64 11.53 10.35
CA ALA A 509 11.03 10.87 9.21
C ALA A 509 9.97 9.85 9.64
N PHE A 510 8.78 9.89 9.03
CA PHE A 510 7.72 8.90 9.25
C PHE A 510 7.85 7.74 8.28
N LYS A 511 8.79 6.84 8.58
CA LYS A 511 9.13 5.68 7.73
C LYS A 511 8.12 4.56 7.91
N ILE A 512 7.93 3.78 6.84
CA ILE A 512 7.17 2.53 6.88
C ILE A 512 7.93 1.39 7.57
N HIS A 513 9.26 1.47 7.57
CA HIS A 513 10.11 0.63 8.42
C HIS A 513 10.23 1.21 9.82
N ASN A 514 10.43 0.33 10.79
CA ASN A 514 10.65 0.68 12.20
C ASN A 514 9.49 1.48 12.83
N ILE A 515 8.24 1.19 12.45
CA ILE A 515 7.06 1.88 12.99
C ILE A 515 6.89 1.68 14.50
N GLU A 516 7.52 0.66 15.07
CA GLU A 516 7.59 0.42 16.52
C GLU A 516 8.30 1.55 17.28
N LYS A 517 9.05 2.41 16.58
CA LYS A 517 9.78 3.54 17.19
C LYS A 517 8.95 4.81 17.29
N TRP A 518 8.00 5.04 16.38
CA TRP A 518 7.31 6.33 16.27
C TRP A 518 5.78 6.21 16.30
N LEU A 519 5.21 5.11 15.79
CA LEU A 519 3.76 4.93 15.69
C LEU A 519 3.22 4.04 16.82
N HIS A 520 3.74 2.81 16.98
CA HIS A 520 3.23 1.85 17.98
C HIS A 520 3.21 2.40 19.42
N PRO A 521 4.20 3.20 19.88
CA PRO A 521 4.19 3.73 21.24
C PRO A 521 3.10 4.78 21.52
N THR A 522 2.31 5.18 20.52
CA THR A 522 1.31 6.25 20.68
C THR A 522 -0.02 5.72 21.19
N VAL A 523 -0.68 6.49 22.08
CA VAL A 523 -2.07 6.23 22.49
C VAL A 523 -3.03 6.27 21.30
N PHE A 524 -2.70 7.06 20.27
CA PHE A 524 -3.40 7.05 18.98
C PHE A 524 -3.40 5.65 18.35
N TYR A 525 -2.23 5.01 18.25
CA TYR A 525 -2.11 3.67 17.65
C TYR A 525 -2.88 2.62 18.47
N GLU A 526 -2.76 2.65 19.79
CA GLU A 526 -3.51 1.76 20.69
C GLU A 526 -5.03 1.88 20.46
N ASN A 527 -5.55 3.11 20.33
CA ASN A 527 -6.98 3.35 20.08
C ASN A 527 -7.43 2.81 18.73
N ILE A 528 -6.72 3.11 17.63
CA ILE A 528 -7.13 2.64 16.29
C ILE A 528 -7.08 1.11 16.19
N GLU A 529 -6.08 0.47 16.81
CA GLU A 529 -5.96 -0.98 16.83
C GLU A 529 -7.11 -1.60 17.62
N LYS A 530 -7.39 -1.07 18.82
CA LYS A 530 -8.48 -1.55 19.68
C LYS A 530 -9.83 -1.39 19.01
N LEU A 531 -10.14 -0.19 18.52
CA LEU A 531 -11.43 0.11 17.87
C LEU A 531 -11.64 -0.70 16.60
N GLY A 532 -10.59 -0.83 15.77
CA GLY A 532 -10.63 -1.66 14.57
C GLY A 532 -10.92 -3.12 14.88
N LYS A 533 -10.25 -3.70 15.89
CA LYS A 533 -10.51 -5.07 16.36
C LYS A 533 -11.92 -5.25 16.94
N SER A 534 -12.45 -4.24 17.63
CA SER A 534 -13.82 -4.24 18.16
C SER A 534 -14.89 -4.15 17.06
N GLY A 535 -14.54 -3.77 15.82
CA GLY A 535 -15.47 -3.68 14.68
C GLY A 535 -15.95 -2.27 14.37
N TYR A 536 -15.25 -1.25 14.85
CA TYR A 536 -15.44 0.12 14.39
C TYR A 536 -14.63 0.41 13.13
N SER A 537 -15.20 1.16 12.20
CA SER A 537 -14.53 1.62 10.98
C SER A 537 -14.16 3.10 11.08
N LEU A 538 -12.90 3.41 10.78
CA LEU A 538 -12.33 4.74 10.97
C LEU A 538 -11.44 5.19 9.82
N ASP A 539 -11.32 6.50 9.63
CA ASP A 539 -10.23 7.17 8.90
C ASP A 539 -9.50 8.16 9.84
N MET A 540 -8.24 8.43 9.53
CA MET A 540 -7.37 9.37 10.25
C MET A 540 -7.46 10.78 9.66
N ILE A 541 -7.44 11.82 10.50
CA ILE A 541 -7.57 13.21 10.04
C ILE A 541 -6.50 14.14 10.64
N SER A 542 -6.01 15.09 9.83
CA SER A 542 -5.04 16.13 10.24
C SER A 542 -5.72 17.44 10.65
N ASP A 543 -4.96 18.35 11.27
CA ASP A 543 -5.39 19.72 11.57
C ASP A 543 -5.92 20.45 10.33
N LYS A 544 -5.20 20.36 9.21
CA LYS A 544 -5.58 21.00 7.94
C LYS A 544 -6.96 20.51 7.48
N MET A 545 -7.17 19.20 7.45
CA MET A 545 -8.44 18.60 7.07
C MET A 545 -9.58 18.94 8.05
N ILE A 546 -9.30 19.04 9.36
CA ILE A 546 -10.29 19.52 10.35
C ILE A 546 -10.70 20.96 10.05
N GLY A 547 -9.76 21.82 9.65
CA GLY A 547 -10.05 23.20 9.24
C GLY A 547 -10.91 23.32 7.99
N GLU A 548 -10.86 22.33 7.10
CA GLU A 548 -11.67 22.24 5.89
C GLU A 548 -13.02 21.52 6.11
N ALA A 549 -13.16 20.80 7.22
CA ALA A 549 -14.33 20.00 7.53
C ALA A 549 -15.59 20.87 7.76
N LYS A 550 -16.73 20.32 7.35
CA LYS A 550 -18.06 20.89 7.57
C LYS A 550 -18.99 19.84 8.15
N PHE A 551 -20.04 20.29 8.83
CA PHE A 551 -21.13 19.44 9.26
C PHE A 551 -22.28 19.53 8.26
N GLU A 552 -22.45 18.52 7.44
CA GLU A 552 -23.46 18.45 6.38
C GLU A 552 -24.20 17.10 6.44
N ASN A 553 -25.52 17.12 6.22
CA ASN A 553 -26.36 15.90 6.25
C ASN A 553 -26.16 15.04 7.52
N GLN A 554 -26.11 15.71 8.67
CA GLN A 554 -25.91 15.10 10.00
C GLN A 554 -24.55 14.40 10.20
N ASN A 555 -23.56 14.65 9.34
CA ASN A 555 -22.24 14.05 9.42
C ASN A 555 -21.14 15.10 9.20
N ILE A 556 -19.93 14.78 9.65
CA ILE A 556 -18.71 15.54 9.37
C ILE A 556 -18.21 15.11 7.98
N GLN A 557 -17.88 16.08 7.13
CA GLN A 557 -17.36 15.84 5.78
C GLN A 557 -16.35 16.93 5.39
N VAL A 558 -15.23 16.52 4.77
CA VAL A 558 -14.20 17.45 4.28
C VAL A 558 -14.42 17.79 2.81
N SER A 559 -14.64 16.77 1.98
CA SER A 559 -14.91 16.91 0.55
C SER A 559 -16.26 16.32 0.18
N LYS A 560 -17.00 16.97 -0.74
CA LYS A 560 -18.30 16.49 -1.26
C LYS A 560 -18.22 15.06 -1.81
N ASN A 561 -17.08 14.70 -2.40
CA ASN A 561 -16.85 13.37 -2.95
C ASN A 561 -16.24 12.40 -1.93
N GLY A 562 -15.77 12.90 -0.78
CA GLY A 562 -15.22 12.11 0.31
C GLY A 562 -16.27 11.38 1.15
N GLY A 563 -15.75 10.61 2.11
CA GLY A 563 -16.51 9.95 3.17
C GLY A 563 -17.23 10.95 4.08
N SER A 564 -18.20 10.45 4.84
CA SER A 564 -18.99 11.22 5.80
C SER A 564 -19.02 10.49 7.13
N TYR A 565 -18.72 11.17 8.23
CA TYR A 565 -18.39 10.55 9.51
C TYR A 565 -19.32 11.04 10.62
N LYS A 566 -19.67 10.16 11.55
CA LYS A 566 -20.62 10.48 12.64
C LYS A 566 -19.96 11.22 13.80
N VAL A 567 -18.67 10.94 14.05
CA VAL A 567 -17.96 11.43 15.23
C VAL A 567 -16.48 11.68 14.94
N LEU A 568 -15.95 12.75 15.53
CA LEU A 568 -14.52 13.04 15.58
C LEU A 568 -13.96 12.67 16.96
N ILE A 569 -12.89 11.88 17.00
CA ILE A 569 -12.22 11.46 18.22
C ILE A 569 -10.85 12.14 18.28
N ILE A 570 -10.60 12.83 19.39
CA ILE A 570 -9.31 13.41 19.75
C ILE A 570 -8.70 12.49 20.82
N PRO A 571 -7.67 11.69 20.47
CA PRO A 571 -7.01 10.82 21.44
C PRO A 571 -6.29 11.65 22.50
N GLN A 572 -5.84 10.99 23.57
CA GLN A 572 -4.99 11.65 24.56
C GLN A 572 -3.71 12.16 23.88
N LEU A 573 -3.36 13.41 24.17
CA LEU A 573 -2.22 14.11 23.59
C LEU A 573 -1.62 15.11 24.59
N ASN A 574 -0.43 15.62 24.31
CA ASN A 574 0.19 16.69 25.10
C ASN A 574 0.09 18.06 24.41
N TYR A 575 0.26 18.12 23.08
CA TYR A 575 0.25 19.35 22.31
C TYR A 575 -0.94 19.41 21.35
N PHE A 576 -1.72 20.50 21.43
CA PHE A 576 -2.92 20.72 20.61
C PHE A 576 -3.07 22.18 20.20
N SER A 577 -3.30 22.41 18.91
CA SER A 577 -3.48 23.78 18.42
C SER A 577 -4.81 24.36 18.90
N GLU A 578 -4.76 25.58 19.42
CA GLU A 578 -5.91 26.41 19.74
C GLU A 578 -6.78 26.68 18.51
N SER A 579 -6.16 26.81 17.33
CA SER A 579 -6.87 26.98 16.06
C SER A 579 -7.66 25.72 15.68
N THR A 580 -7.08 24.53 15.89
CA THR A 580 -7.76 23.24 15.67
C THR A 580 -8.92 23.06 16.65
N LEU A 581 -8.74 23.39 17.94
CA LEU A 581 -9.85 23.38 18.91
C LEU A 581 -10.97 24.32 18.47
N LYS A 582 -10.66 25.53 17.99
CA LYS A 582 -11.66 26.48 17.48
C LYS A 582 -12.45 25.90 16.30
N ASN A 583 -11.78 25.23 15.35
CA ASN A 583 -12.44 24.56 14.23
C ASN A 583 -13.35 23.42 14.70
N ILE A 584 -12.91 22.63 15.68
CA ILE A 584 -13.71 21.56 16.29
C ILE A 584 -14.93 22.13 17.01
N LEU A 585 -14.78 23.22 17.77
CA LEU A 585 -15.90 23.89 18.43
C LEU A 585 -16.89 24.45 17.41
N ASN A 586 -16.42 24.93 16.25
CA ASN A 586 -17.30 25.32 15.16
C ASN A 586 -18.05 24.12 14.55
N LEU A 587 -17.40 22.97 14.36
CA LEU A 587 -18.08 21.75 13.93
C LEU A 587 -19.16 21.33 14.95
N ALA A 588 -18.82 21.30 16.23
CA ALA A 588 -19.75 20.98 17.30
C ALA A 588 -20.92 21.97 17.33
N GLN A 589 -20.64 23.28 17.22
CA GLN A 589 -21.66 24.33 17.15
C GLN A 589 -22.70 24.06 16.05
N ASN A 590 -22.26 23.51 14.91
CA ASN A 590 -23.10 23.19 13.77
C ASN A 590 -23.81 21.82 13.85
N GLY A 591 -23.44 20.94 14.78
CA GLY A 591 -24.12 19.67 15.02
C GLY A 591 -23.21 18.45 15.19
N ALA A 592 -21.90 18.60 15.00
CA ALA A 592 -20.98 17.47 15.08
C ALA A 592 -20.88 16.89 16.49
N SER A 593 -20.67 15.58 16.56
CA SER A 593 -20.27 14.91 17.79
C SER A 593 -18.76 14.78 17.87
N VAL A 594 -18.20 15.09 19.03
CA VAL A 594 -16.75 15.07 19.29
C VAL A 594 -16.48 14.33 20.59
N ILE A 595 -15.51 13.42 20.58
CA ILE A 595 -15.00 12.74 21.78
C ILE A 595 -13.58 13.24 22.02
N PHE A 596 -13.32 13.78 23.21
CA PHE A 596 -11.98 14.01 23.72
C PHE A 596 -11.63 12.92 24.73
N GLN A 597 -10.48 12.27 24.57
CA GLN A 597 -10.03 11.27 25.53
C GLN A 597 -9.49 11.90 26.82
N SER A 598 -8.89 13.08 26.70
CA SER A 598 -8.42 13.91 27.80
C SER A 598 -8.58 15.39 27.46
N GLU A 599 -8.46 16.24 28.48
CA GLU A 599 -8.28 17.68 28.28
C GLU A 599 -6.97 17.97 27.53
N PRO A 600 -6.98 18.85 26.51
CA PRO A 600 -5.75 19.33 25.87
C PRO A 600 -4.85 20.02 26.89
N LYS A 601 -3.58 19.62 26.95
CA LYS A 601 -2.66 20.12 27.99
C LYS A 601 -2.00 21.45 27.62
N ASP A 602 -1.49 21.55 26.39
CA ASP A 602 -0.70 22.70 25.97
C ASP A 602 -0.74 22.91 24.45
N VAL A 603 -0.25 24.06 23.98
CA VAL A 603 -0.13 24.41 22.56
C VAL A 603 1.26 24.04 22.00
N PRO A 604 1.36 23.62 20.72
CA PRO A 604 2.64 23.39 20.07
C PRO A 604 3.38 24.69 19.71
N GLY A 605 4.67 24.57 19.44
CA GLY A 605 5.48 25.69 18.94
C GLY A 605 5.82 26.76 19.99
N PHE A 606 6.70 27.69 19.61
CA PHE A 606 7.24 28.72 20.51
C PHE A 606 6.56 30.07 20.38
N PHE A 607 6.16 30.48 19.18
CA PHE A 607 5.66 31.84 18.96
C PHE A 607 4.47 32.19 19.85
N GLU A 608 4.56 33.24 20.68
CA GLU A 608 3.47 33.67 21.58
C GLU A 608 2.81 32.51 22.38
N PHE A 609 3.56 31.45 22.73
CA PHE A 609 2.95 30.22 23.23
C PHE A 609 2.14 30.42 24.52
N GLU A 610 2.52 31.35 25.40
CA GLU A 610 1.74 31.67 26.60
C GLU A 610 0.37 32.28 26.27
N LYS A 611 0.31 33.18 25.28
CA LYS A 611 -0.95 33.77 24.81
C LYS A 611 -1.82 32.69 24.16
N ARG A 612 -1.25 31.85 23.31
CA ARG A 612 -1.96 30.74 22.66
C ARG A 612 -2.42 29.68 23.67
N ARG A 613 -1.62 29.37 24.68
CA ARG A 613 -2.00 28.50 25.81
C ARG A 613 -3.19 29.08 26.58
N ASN A 614 -3.16 30.37 26.89
CA ASN A 614 -4.28 31.05 27.55
C ASN A 614 -5.54 31.04 26.66
N GLU A 615 -5.40 31.17 25.34
CA GLU A 615 -6.50 31.02 24.39
C GLU A 615 -7.06 29.59 24.37
N LEU A 616 -6.20 28.57 24.30
CA LEU A 616 -6.60 27.16 24.36
C LEU A 616 -7.39 26.87 25.65
N GLN A 617 -6.87 27.29 26.80
CA GLN A 617 -7.56 27.14 28.10
C GLN A 617 -8.90 27.89 28.12
N SER A 618 -8.94 29.11 27.56
CA SER A 618 -10.16 29.91 27.47
C SER A 618 -11.20 29.28 26.54
N LEU A 619 -10.79 28.64 25.45
CA LEU A 619 -11.67 27.90 24.54
C LEU A 619 -12.20 26.64 25.23
N TRP A 620 -11.35 25.90 25.94
CA TRP A 620 -11.75 24.71 26.67
C TRP A 620 -12.76 25.02 27.79
N ALA A 621 -12.51 26.08 28.57
CA ALA A 621 -13.39 26.52 29.66
C ALA A 621 -14.80 26.94 29.19
N LYS A 622 -14.99 27.25 27.91
CA LYS A 622 -16.32 27.55 27.34
C LYS A 622 -17.19 26.31 27.17
N ILE A 623 -16.63 25.10 27.25
CA ILE A 623 -17.39 23.86 27.07
C ILE A 623 -18.13 23.56 28.38
N PRO A 624 -19.48 23.61 28.41
CA PRO A 624 -20.26 23.48 29.64
C PRO A 624 -20.42 22.01 30.04
N PHE A 625 -19.33 21.36 30.44
CA PHE A 625 -19.33 19.95 30.82
C PHE A 625 -20.23 19.68 32.03
N GLN A 626 -21.11 18.71 31.88
CA GLN A 626 -21.93 18.12 32.92
C GLN A 626 -21.47 16.68 33.17
N GLN A 627 -21.44 16.27 34.42
CA GLN A 627 -21.12 14.89 34.79
C GLN A 627 -22.30 13.97 34.41
N ASP A 628 -22.02 12.92 33.65
CA ASP A 628 -22.98 11.88 33.29
C ASP A 628 -22.36 10.51 33.61
N ARG A 629 -22.73 9.96 34.78
CA ARG A 629 -22.17 8.71 35.32
C ARG A 629 -20.64 8.72 35.32
N ASN A 630 -20.02 7.98 34.40
CA ASN A 630 -18.58 7.75 34.31
C ASN A 630 -17.87 8.62 33.25
N LEU A 631 -18.58 9.56 32.62
CA LEU A 631 -18.01 10.49 31.64
C LEU A 631 -18.54 11.92 31.86
N LYS A 632 -17.91 12.89 31.19
CA LYS A 632 -18.45 14.25 31.12
C LYS A 632 -18.98 14.50 29.71
N SER A 633 -20.08 15.24 29.61
CA SER A 633 -20.63 15.63 28.31
C SER A 633 -21.13 17.06 28.33
N ALA A 634 -21.14 17.71 27.16
CA ALA A 634 -21.64 19.05 26.96
C ALA A 634 -22.44 19.10 25.66
N THR A 635 -23.56 19.83 25.68
CA THR A 635 -24.17 20.31 24.44
C THR A 635 -23.47 21.60 24.06
N PHE A 636 -22.96 21.68 22.83
CA PHE A 636 -22.25 22.85 22.33
C PHE A 636 -22.87 23.25 20.99
N GLY A 637 -23.67 24.33 21.00
CA GLY A 637 -24.56 24.66 19.89
C GLY A 637 -25.54 23.53 19.59
N LYS A 638 -25.51 23.00 18.36
CA LYS A 638 -26.37 21.88 17.93
C LYS A 638 -25.74 20.50 18.13
N GLY A 639 -24.46 20.45 18.48
CA GLY A 639 -23.68 19.22 18.59
C GLY A 639 -23.40 18.82 20.03
N LYS A 640 -22.52 17.82 20.17
CA LYS A 640 -22.22 17.20 21.46
C LYS A 640 -20.73 16.95 21.62
N ILE A 641 -20.20 17.35 22.77
CA ILE A 641 -18.80 17.11 23.14
C ILE A 641 -18.79 16.16 24.34
N VAL A 642 -18.03 15.08 24.24
CA VAL A 642 -17.89 14.06 25.28
C VAL A 642 -16.42 14.03 25.71
N LEU A 643 -16.18 14.01 27.01
CA LEU A 643 -14.85 13.83 27.60
C LEU A 643 -14.85 12.51 28.39
N SER A 644 -14.06 11.54 27.92
CA SER A 644 -13.94 10.23 28.56
C SER A 644 -12.62 9.56 28.20
N SER A 645 -11.90 9.04 29.19
CA SER A 645 -10.70 8.22 28.95
C SER A 645 -11.02 6.89 28.24
N ASP A 646 -12.28 6.44 28.31
CA ASP A 646 -12.79 5.23 27.68
C ASP A 646 -13.58 5.59 26.42
N VAL A 647 -12.89 5.57 25.28
CA VAL A 647 -13.44 5.96 23.98
C VAL A 647 -14.63 5.08 23.57
N GLU A 648 -14.61 3.78 23.90
CA GLU A 648 -15.72 2.87 23.55
C GLU A 648 -17.01 3.23 24.31
N LYS A 649 -16.91 3.54 25.61
CA LYS A 649 -18.07 4.04 26.38
C LYS A 649 -18.59 5.37 25.85
N ALA A 650 -17.72 6.25 25.38
CA ALA A 650 -18.13 7.51 24.75
C ALA A 650 -18.86 7.26 23.42
N LEU A 651 -18.42 6.29 22.61
CA LEU A 651 -19.10 5.87 21.38
C LEU A 651 -20.47 5.25 21.68
N GLU A 652 -20.57 4.37 22.68
CA GLU A 652 -21.85 3.81 23.16
C GLU A 652 -22.83 4.90 23.59
N TYR A 653 -22.33 5.89 24.35
CA TYR A 653 -23.12 7.04 24.79
C TYR A 653 -23.63 7.89 23.63
N LEU A 654 -22.85 8.03 22.57
CA LEU A 654 -23.24 8.68 21.31
C LEU A 654 -24.05 7.78 20.38
N LYS A 655 -24.30 6.52 20.76
CA LYS A 655 -25.00 5.51 19.95
C LYS A 655 -24.32 5.27 18.60
N VAL A 656 -22.99 5.34 18.58
CA VAL A 656 -22.18 4.90 17.44
C VAL A 656 -21.92 3.42 17.63
N GLU A 657 -22.54 2.59 16.80
CA GLU A 657 -22.50 1.13 16.93
C GLU A 657 -21.38 0.52 16.06
N ARG A 658 -20.58 -0.36 16.67
CA ARG A 658 -19.62 -1.25 15.97
C ARG A 658 -20.34 -2.34 15.19
N GLU A 659 -19.69 -2.90 14.16
CA GLU A 659 -20.18 -4.10 13.48
C GLU A 659 -19.88 -5.34 14.33
N LYS A 660 -20.93 -5.98 14.87
CA LYS A 660 -20.80 -7.17 15.73
C LYS A 660 -20.38 -8.44 14.99
N LEU A 661 -20.30 -8.41 13.66
CA LEU A 661 -19.76 -9.52 12.87
C LEU A 661 -18.32 -9.86 13.28
N THR A 662 -17.56 -8.90 13.83
CA THR A 662 -16.18 -9.13 14.28
C THR A 662 -16.08 -10.04 15.50
N ASP A 663 -17.18 -10.25 16.25
CA ASP A 663 -17.22 -11.17 17.40
C ASP A 663 -16.97 -12.63 16.98
N THR A 664 -17.16 -12.94 15.69
CA THR A 664 -16.86 -14.25 15.12
C THR A 664 -15.39 -14.40 14.71
N GLY A 665 -14.59 -13.33 14.82
CA GLY A 665 -13.21 -13.25 14.34
C GLY A 665 -13.07 -12.82 12.87
N LEU A 666 -14.20 -12.56 12.17
CA LEU A 666 -14.17 -12.04 10.80
C LEU A 666 -13.70 -10.59 10.78
N LYS A 667 -12.95 -10.22 9.73
CA LYS A 667 -12.54 -8.84 9.47
C LYS A 667 -13.33 -8.30 8.29
N PHE A 668 -13.49 -6.97 8.21
CA PHE A 668 -14.26 -6.37 7.13
C PHE A 668 -13.79 -4.97 6.74
N VAL A 669 -14.21 -4.53 5.55
CA VAL A 669 -14.25 -3.12 5.11
C VAL A 669 -15.56 -2.87 4.36
N ARG A 670 -16.10 -1.66 4.44
CA ARG A 670 -17.39 -1.30 3.81
C ARG A 670 -17.25 -0.23 2.75
N ARG A 671 -18.12 -0.35 1.74
CA ARG A 671 -18.33 0.67 0.71
C ARG A 671 -19.81 1.01 0.64
N LYS A 672 -20.15 2.29 0.56
CA LYS A 672 -21.51 2.75 0.32
C LYS A 672 -21.69 3.06 -1.17
N PHE A 673 -22.71 2.47 -1.79
CA PHE A 673 -23.12 2.81 -3.16
C PHE A 673 -24.54 3.38 -3.15
N ASP A 674 -25.03 3.84 -4.30
CA ASP A 674 -26.40 4.35 -4.40
C ASP A 674 -27.41 3.21 -4.23
N GLY A 675 -28.24 3.30 -3.18
CA GLY A 675 -29.21 2.26 -2.83
C GLY A 675 -28.66 1.06 -2.04
N GLY A 676 -27.46 1.15 -1.44
CA GLY A 676 -26.98 0.07 -0.58
C GLY A 676 -25.53 0.16 -0.09
N LYS A 677 -25.03 -0.95 0.44
CA LYS A 677 -23.65 -1.11 0.93
C LYS A 677 -23.04 -2.44 0.49
N TYR A 678 -21.74 -2.42 0.24
CA TYR A 678 -20.92 -3.62 0.17
C TYR A 678 -20.20 -3.85 1.49
N TYR A 679 -20.12 -5.11 1.90
CA TYR A 679 -19.23 -5.59 2.94
C TYR A 679 -18.25 -6.56 2.30
N TYR A 680 -16.96 -6.25 2.31
CA TYR A 680 -15.93 -7.23 2.00
C TYR A 680 -15.46 -7.84 3.32
N ILE A 681 -15.58 -9.17 3.44
CA ILE A 681 -15.38 -9.94 4.67
C ILE A 681 -14.31 -11.00 4.40
N VAL A 682 -13.40 -11.19 5.36
CA VAL A 682 -12.35 -12.21 5.26
C VAL A 682 -12.26 -13.04 6.53
N ASN A 683 -12.00 -14.34 6.38
CA ASN A 683 -11.77 -15.25 7.48
C ASN A 683 -10.27 -15.59 7.62
N HIS A 684 -9.56 -14.80 8.42
CA HIS A 684 -8.16 -15.04 8.77
C HIS A 684 -7.96 -15.92 10.01
N THR A 685 -9.03 -16.60 10.45
CA THR A 685 -9.01 -17.50 11.62
C THR A 685 -8.96 -18.95 11.20
N SER A 686 -8.61 -19.83 12.14
CA SER A 686 -8.55 -21.28 11.92
C SER A 686 -9.93 -21.94 11.92
N LYS A 687 -10.99 -21.18 12.23
CA LYS A 687 -12.36 -21.69 12.42
C LYS A 687 -13.18 -21.54 11.14
N GLU A 688 -14.01 -22.52 10.86
CA GLU A 688 -15.10 -22.38 9.90
C GLU A 688 -16.25 -21.57 10.53
N ILE A 689 -16.78 -20.59 9.80
CA ILE A 689 -17.91 -19.77 10.23
C ILE A 689 -19.14 -20.19 9.43
N ASN A 690 -20.05 -20.93 10.08
CA ASN A 690 -21.31 -21.41 9.50
C ASN A 690 -22.49 -20.98 10.36
N GLN A 691 -22.80 -19.69 10.40
CA GLN A 691 -23.83 -19.13 11.27
C GLN A 691 -24.46 -17.87 10.67
N ASN A 692 -25.50 -17.37 11.33
CA ASN A 692 -26.05 -16.05 11.03
C ASN A 692 -25.17 -14.97 11.66
N ILE A 693 -24.76 -13.97 10.89
CA ILE A 693 -23.98 -12.81 11.38
C ILE A 693 -24.82 -11.52 11.31
N PRO A 694 -24.79 -10.67 12.34
CA PRO A 694 -25.52 -9.40 12.33
C PRO A 694 -24.81 -8.37 11.44
N LEU A 695 -25.59 -7.50 10.79
CA LEU A 695 -25.08 -6.32 10.08
C LEU A 695 -25.78 -5.07 10.60
N ASN A 696 -25.04 -3.98 10.80
CA ASN A 696 -25.65 -2.72 11.26
C ASN A 696 -26.52 -2.07 10.17
N PHE A 697 -26.19 -2.27 8.89
CA PHE A 697 -27.02 -1.79 7.78
C PHE A 697 -27.99 -2.88 7.31
N ILE A 698 -29.28 -2.56 7.33
CA ILE A 698 -30.37 -3.48 6.97
C ILE A 698 -30.90 -3.11 5.58
N GLY A 699 -30.63 -3.97 4.60
CA GLY A 699 -31.23 -3.89 3.26
C GLY A 699 -32.45 -4.79 3.10
N LYS A 700 -33.16 -4.67 1.98
CA LYS A 700 -34.26 -5.58 1.60
C LYS A 700 -33.78 -6.89 0.98
N GLN A 701 -32.56 -6.92 0.45
CA GLN A 701 -31.94 -8.09 -0.14
C GLN A 701 -30.43 -8.06 0.11
N ILE A 702 -29.84 -9.23 0.37
CA ILE A 702 -28.38 -9.40 0.47
C ILE A 702 -27.97 -10.44 -0.56
N ALA A 703 -27.04 -10.10 -1.45
CA ALA A 703 -26.41 -11.07 -2.34
C ALA A 703 -25.03 -11.46 -1.76
N LEU A 704 -24.78 -12.77 -1.64
CA LEU A 704 -23.46 -13.34 -1.44
C LEU A 704 -22.72 -13.34 -2.77
N MET A 705 -21.45 -12.94 -2.75
CA MET A 705 -20.59 -12.83 -3.93
C MET A 705 -19.21 -13.38 -3.56
N ILE A 706 -18.76 -14.45 -4.22
CA ILE A 706 -17.51 -15.15 -3.90
C ILE A 706 -16.36 -14.60 -4.76
N PRO A 707 -15.43 -13.80 -4.21
CA PRO A 707 -14.33 -13.19 -4.95
C PRO A 707 -13.25 -14.19 -5.38
N GLU A 708 -13.31 -15.45 -5.01
CA GLU A 708 -12.38 -16.50 -5.48
C GLU A 708 -12.81 -17.07 -6.84
N ASN A 709 -14.12 -17.28 -7.08
CA ASN A 709 -14.60 -17.95 -8.31
C ASN A 709 -15.68 -17.18 -9.12
N GLY A 710 -16.36 -16.20 -8.52
CA GLY A 710 -17.29 -15.29 -9.18
C GLY A 710 -18.75 -15.66 -8.95
N ASP A 711 -18.99 -16.76 -8.24
CA ASP A 711 -20.33 -17.22 -7.91
C ASP A 711 -21.06 -16.20 -7.04
N PHE A 712 -22.38 -16.12 -7.19
CA PHE A 712 -23.22 -15.23 -6.42
C PHE A 712 -24.64 -15.78 -6.25
N GLY A 713 -25.36 -15.28 -5.25
CA GLY A 713 -26.77 -15.60 -5.03
C GLY A 713 -27.38 -14.88 -3.84
N VAL A 714 -28.70 -14.80 -3.79
CA VAL A 714 -29.42 -14.13 -2.70
C VAL A 714 -29.31 -14.94 -1.41
N ALA A 715 -28.79 -14.32 -0.37
CA ALA A 715 -28.60 -14.91 0.95
C ALA A 715 -29.93 -15.15 1.68
N GLU A 716 -29.93 -16.12 2.59
CA GLU A 716 -30.97 -16.23 3.62
C GLU A 716 -30.76 -15.15 4.69
N ILE A 717 -31.84 -14.46 5.04
CA ILE A 717 -31.86 -13.38 6.04
C ILE A 717 -32.85 -13.76 7.13
N GLN A 718 -32.40 -13.71 8.39
CA GLN A 718 -33.23 -13.97 9.56
C GLN A 718 -32.94 -12.90 10.62
N ASN A 719 -33.96 -12.24 11.18
CA ASN A 719 -33.80 -11.27 12.29
C ASN A 719 -32.66 -10.23 12.08
N ASN A 720 -32.60 -9.59 10.91
CA ASN A 720 -31.53 -8.63 10.53
C ASN A 720 -30.10 -9.21 10.54
N SER A 721 -29.98 -10.53 10.44
CA SER A 721 -28.71 -11.24 10.28
C SER A 721 -28.71 -12.05 8.99
N VAL A 722 -27.52 -12.29 8.44
CA VAL A 722 -27.32 -13.01 7.18
C VAL A 722 -26.64 -14.35 7.43
N LYS A 723 -27.15 -15.42 6.82
CA LYS A 723 -26.51 -16.73 6.89
C LYS A 723 -25.25 -16.75 6.03
N VAL A 724 -24.12 -17.07 6.64
CA VAL A 724 -22.82 -17.24 5.96
C VAL A 724 -22.23 -18.62 6.22
N GLN A 725 -21.49 -19.12 5.23
CA GLN A 725 -20.66 -20.32 5.30
C GLN A 725 -19.28 -19.95 4.73
N LEU A 726 -18.30 -19.79 5.61
CA LEU A 726 -16.98 -19.26 5.24
C LEU A 726 -15.87 -20.05 5.97
N LYS A 727 -15.07 -20.80 5.22
CA LYS A 727 -13.96 -21.60 5.75
C LYS A 727 -12.75 -20.72 6.06
N SER A 728 -11.79 -21.30 6.78
CA SER A 728 -10.50 -20.66 7.07
C SER A 728 -9.79 -20.29 5.77
N GLY A 729 -9.41 -19.02 5.61
CA GLY A 729 -8.72 -18.50 4.43
C GLY A 729 -9.63 -18.02 3.28
N GLU A 730 -10.96 -18.18 3.40
CA GLU A 730 -11.91 -17.68 2.40
C GLU A 730 -12.32 -16.22 2.66
N SER A 731 -12.82 -15.58 1.59
CA SER A 731 -13.41 -14.25 1.67
C SER A 731 -14.77 -14.21 0.99
N LEU A 732 -15.56 -13.18 1.32
CA LEU A 732 -16.94 -13.04 0.90
C LEU A 732 -17.26 -11.56 0.71
N ILE A 733 -18.01 -11.24 -0.35
CA ILE A 733 -18.60 -9.92 -0.53
C ILE A 733 -20.11 -10.05 -0.32
N LEU A 734 -20.65 -9.20 0.55
CA LEU A 734 -22.09 -9.03 0.71
C LEU A 734 -22.50 -7.74 0.01
N LYS A 735 -23.44 -7.83 -0.94
CA LYS A 735 -24.12 -6.66 -1.49
C LYS A 735 -25.48 -6.49 -0.83
N VAL A 736 -25.56 -5.58 0.12
CA VAL A 736 -26.79 -5.26 0.87
C VAL A 736 -27.52 -4.13 0.14
N SER A 737 -28.67 -4.44 -0.45
CA SER A 737 -29.42 -3.51 -1.33
C SER A 737 -30.76 -3.12 -0.73
N GLU A 738 -31.15 -1.86 -0.88
CA GLU A 738 -32.46 -1.33 -0.47
C GLU A 738 -33.58 -1.73 -1.45
N THR A 739 -33.21 -2.10 -2.68
CA THR A 739 -34.13 -2.59 -3.70
C THR A 739 -33.79 -4.04 -4.06
N PRO A 740 -34.73 -4.99 -3.94
CA PRO A 740 -34.52 -6.38 -4.34
C PRO A 740 -34.36 -6.52 -5.86
N ASP A 741 -33.42 -7.37 -6.27
CA ASP A 741 -33.27 -7.84 -7.63
C ASP A 741 -33.78 -9.29 -7.73
N ASN A 742 -34.94 -9.47 -8.34
CA ASN A 742 -35.59 -10.79 -8.47
C ASN A 742 -34.97 -11.66 -9.57
N SER A 743 -34.01 -11.13 -10.33
CA SER A 743 -33.31 -11.90 -11.36
C SER A 743 -32.17 -12.75 -10.79
N ILE A 744 -31.69 -12.42 -9.58
CA ILE A 744 -30.65 -13.16 -8.88
C ILE A 744 -31.25 -14.40 -8.19
N SER A 745 -30.70 -15.57 -8.49
CA SER A 745 -31.13 -16.83 -7.86
C SER A 745 -30.75 -16.88 -6.38
N LYS A 746 -31.51 -17.64 -5.58
CA LYS A 746 -31.17 -17.90 -4.17
C LYS A 746 -29.83 -18.62 -4.05
N TRP A 747 -29.07 -18.27 -3.02
CA TRP A 747 -27.86 -18.98 -2.66
C TRP A 747 -28.20 -20.40 -2.19
N LYS A 748 -27.34 -21.37 -2.52
CA LYS A 748 -27.50 -22.76 -2.12
C LYS A 748 -26.55 -23.06 -0.97
N TYR A 749 -27.09 -23.12 0.24
CA TYR A 749 -26.31 -23.44 1.42
C TYR A 749 -26.05 -24.94 1.50
N ILE A 750 -24.81 -25.31 1.85
CA ILE A 750 -24.45 -26.70 2.09
C ILE A 750 -25.10 -27.12 3.40
N GLU A 751 -26.06 -28.05 3.34
CA GLU A 751 -26.73 -28.59 4.53
C GLU A 751 -25.89 -29.72 5.13
N LYS A 752 -25.41 -30.62 4.27
CA LYS A 752 -24.57 -31.74 4.67
C LYS A 752 -23.67 -32.21 3.55
N THR A 753 -22.60 -32.89 3.94
CA THR A 753 -21.70 -33.62 3.05
C THR A 753 -21.75 -35.12 3.38
N ASP A 754 -21.68 -35.97 2.37
CA ASP A 754 -21.53 -37.41 2.61
C ASP A 754 -20.05 -37.82 2.67
N THR A 755 -19.79 -39.09 3.00
CA THR A 755 -18.44 -39.69 2.94
C THR A 755 -17.75 -39.38 1.60
N PRO A 756 -16.53 -38.82 1.63
CA PRO A 756 -15.75 -38.53 0.44
C PRO A 756 -15.43 -39.77 -0.39
N ILE A 757 -15.36 -39.59 -1.71
CA ILE A 757 -14.87 -40.60 -2.65
C ILE A 757 -13.38 -40.32 -2.88
N VAL A 758 -12.51 -41.20 -2.41
CA VAL A 758 -11.06 -41.09 -2.63
C VAL A 758 -10.72 -41.54 -4.06
N LEU A 759 -9.99 -40.72 -4.81
CA LEU A 759 -9.52 -41.03 -6.16
C LEU A 759 -8.23 -41.87 -6.12
N ASN A 760 -8.39 -43.13 -5.74
CA ASN A 760 -7.29 -44.10 -5.54
C ASN A 760 -6.91 -44.90 -6.80
N GLN A 761 -7.41 -44.50 -7.97
CA GLN A 761 -7.08 -45.14 -9.23
C GLN A 761 -5.65 -44.75 -9.64
N PRO A 762 -4.92 -45.60 -10.38
CA PRO A 762 -3.60 -45.23 -10.86
C PRO A 762 -3.64 -43.93 -11.67
N TRP A 763 -2.69 -43.05 -11.41
CA TRP A 763 -2.53 -41.78 -12.09
C TRP A 763 -1.42 -41.88 -13.13
N GLN A 764 -1.68 -41.36 -14.33
CA GLN A 764 -0.64 -41.09 -15.31
C GLN A 764 -0.10 -39.69 -15.08
N LEU A 765 1.19 -39.58 -14.73
CA LEU A 765 1.92 -38.32 -14.64
C LEU A 765 2.77 -38.12 -15.89
N THR A 766 2.67 -36.94 -16.48
CA THR A 766 3.51 -36.44 -17.57
C THR A 766 3.96 -35.02 -17.25
N PHE A 767 5.04 -34.54 -17.87
CA PHE A 767 5.53 -33.18 -17.67
C PHE A 767 5.31 -32.40 -18.97
N LYS A 768 4.68 -31.23 -18.88
CA LYS A 768 4.17 -30.48 -20.05
C LYS A 768 5.05 -29.30 -20.42
N ASP A 769 5.53 -28.57 -19.42
CA ASP A 769 6.31 -27.35 -19.60
C ASP A 769 7.22 -27.13 -18.39
N GLY A 770 8.34 -26.42 -18.57
CA GLY A 770 9.44 -26.33 -17.62
C GLY A 770 10.74 -26.87 -18.22
N GLY A 771 11.82 -26.86 -17.44
CA GLY A 771 13.08 -27.32 -18.01
C GLY A 771 14.32 -27.08 -17.16
N PRO A 772 15.50 -27.40 -17.72
CA PRO A 772 15.82 -27.44 -19.16
C PRO A 772 15.36 -28.69 -19.91
N GLU A 773 15.09 -29.79 -19.20
CA GLU A 773 14.55 -31.02 -19.76
C GLU A 773 13.30 -31.44 -18.98
N LEU A 774 12.38 -32.12 -19.65
CA LEU A 774 11.17 -32.65 -19.03
C LEU A 774 11.48 -34.01 -18.39
N PRO A 775 11.13 -34.23 -17.11
CA PRO A 775 11.28 -35.54 -16.48
C PRO A 775 10.45 -36.62 -17.18
N LYS A 776 10.79 -37.89 -16.93
CA LYS A 776 10.11 -39.00 -17.60
C LYS A 776 8.67 -39.15 -17.10
N SER A 777 7.78 -39.55 -18.01
CA SER A 777 6.41 -39.90 -17.66
C SER A 777 6.38 -41.12 -16.73
N LYS A 778 5.45 -41.12 -15.76
CA LYS A 778 5.35 -42.15 -14.73
C LYS A 778 3.89 -42.54 -14.50
N LYS A 779 3.66 -43.82 -14.22
CA LYS A 779 2.39 -44.32 -13.67
C LYS A 779 2.53 -44.40 -12.15
N LEU A 780 1.57 -43.86 -11.42
CA LEU A 780 1.59 -43.73 -9.98
C LEU A 780 0.39 -44.46 -9.38
N ASP A 781 0.64 -45.47 -8.57
CA ASP A 781 -0.42 -46.12 -7.79
C ASP A 781 -0.78 -45.30 -6.53
N GLN A 782 0.13 -44.44 -6.08
CA GLN A 782 -0.07 -43.48 -5.00
C GLN A 782 0.56 -42.13 -5.36
N LEU A 783 -0.14 -41.05 -5.00
CA LEU A 783 0.38 -39.69 -5.14
C LEU A 783 1.44 -39.44 -4.07
N ARG A 784 2.55 -38.84 -4.48
CA ARG A 784 3.65 -38.39 -3.63
C ARG A 784 4.38 -37.26 -4.36
N PRO A 785 5.09 -36.37 -3.63
CA PRO A 785 5.85 -35.30 -4.25
C PRO A 785 6.82 -35.83 -5.30
N TRP A 786 6.94 -35.15 -6.45
CA TRP A 786 7.83 -35.62 -7.53
C TRP A 786 9.29 -35.64 -7.11
N THR A 787 9.65 -34.78 -6.16
CA THR A 787 10.96 -34.71 -5.53
C THR A 787 11.32 -35.97 -4.74
N ASN A 788 10.36 -36.87 -4.49
CA ASN A 788 10.60 -38.14 -3.82
C ASN A 788 10.83 -39.30 -4.81
N PHE A 789 10.84 -39.05 -6.13
CA PHE A 789 11.19 -40.04 -7.15
C PHE A 789 12.72 -40.17 -7.25
N THR A 790 13.32 -40.91 -6.31
CA THR A 790 14.79 -41.06 -6.22
C THR A 790 15.41 -41.76 -7.44
N GLU A 791 14.61 -42.50 -8.21
CA GLU A 791 15.02 -43.14 -9.45
C GLU A 791 15.14 -42.18 -10.65
N ASP A 792 14.66 -40.95 -10.53
CA ASP A 792 14.72 -39.91 -11.57
C ASP A 792 15.17 -38.59 -10.95
N SER A 793 16.49 -38.37 -10.87
CA SER A 793 17.06 -37.18 -10.22
C SER A 793 16.64 -35.86 -10.88
N SER A 794 16.17 -35.88 -12.14
CA SER A 794 15.71 -34.67 -12.83
C SER A 794 14.53 -34.02 -12.10
N THR A 795 13.67 -34.80 -11.44
CA THR A 795 12.47 -34.29 -10.75
C THR A 795 12.78 -33.49 -9.49
N GLN A 796 13.96 -33.67 -8.88
CA GLN A 796 14.40 -32.90 -7.70
C GLN A 796 14.84 -31.48 -8.05
N SER A 797 15.16 -31.22 -9.32
CA SER A 797 15.60 -29.92 -9.83
C SER A 797 14.62 -29.28 -10.80
N PHE A 798 13.48 -29.95 -11.04
CA PHE A 798 12.47 -29.51 -11.99
C PHE A 798 11.62 -28.38 -11.42
N SER A 799 11.42 -27.35 -12.24
CA SER A 799 10.42 -26.30 -12.03
C SER A 799 9.60 -26.13 -13.30
N GLY A 800 8.28 -26.19 -13.18
CA GLY A 800 7.34 -26.20 -14.31
C GLY A 800 6.00 -26.83 -13.96
N THR A 801 5.37 -27.42 -14.98
CA THR A 801 4.03 -27.99 -14.91
C THR A 801 4.03 -29.50 -15.17
N GLY A 802 3.47 -30.26 -14.24
CA GLY A 802 3.18 -31.68 -14.37
C GLY A 802 1.69 -31.95 -14.47
N VAL A 803 1.31 -32.88 -15.33
CA VAL A 803 -0.06 -33.19 -15.70
C VAL A 803 -0.39 -34.60 -15.22
N TYR A 804 -1.32 -34.68 -14.27
CA TYR A 804 -1.88 -35.90 -13.74
C TYR A 804 -3.19 -36.22 -14.45
N THR A 805 -3.35 -37.45 -14.93
CA THR A 805 -4.60 -37.92 -15.53
C THR A 805 -5.05 -39.24 -14.91
N THR A 806 -6.34 -39.34 -14.56
CA THR A 806 -6.95 -40.63 -14.21
C THR A 806 -8.41 -40.69 -14.65
N SER A 807 -9.05 -41.85 -14.48
CA SER A 807 -10.47 -42.03 -14.70
C SER A 807 -11.11 -42.81 -13.56
N PHE A 808 -12.30 -42.40 -13.15
CA PHE A 808 -13.05 -43.02 -12.07
C PHE A 808 -14.52 -43.20 -12.45
N LYS A 809 -15.24 -44.06 -11.72
CA LYS A 809 -16.69 -44.25 -11.90
C LYS A 809 -17.44 -43.53 -10.78
N LEU A 810 -18.36 -42.64 -11.15
CA LEU A 810 -19.24 -41.93 -10.24
C LEU A 810 -20.64 -42.58 -10.25
N ASN A 811 -21.00 -43.22 -9.13
CA ASN A 811 -22.31 -43.84 -8.93
C ASN A 811 -23.17 -43.12 -7.89
N LYS A 812 -22.56 -42.26 -7.07
CA LYS A 812 -23.22 -41.53 -5.99
C LYS A 812 -24.00 -40.35 -6.56
N LYS A 813 -25.21 -40.11 -6.05
CA LYS A 813 -26.04 -38.96 -6.39
C LYS A 813 -25.88 -37.91 -5.27
N ALA A 814 -25.63 -36.67 -5.67
CA ALA A 814 -25.53 -35.50 -4.82
C ALA A 814 -25.96 -34.27 -5.63
N ASP A 815 -26.22 -33.15 -4.97
CA ASP A 815 -26.60 -31.91 -5.65
C ASP A 815 -25.38 -31.22 -6.30
N ASP A 816 -24.21 -31.36 -5.69
CA ASP A 816 -22.92 -30.92 -6.23
C ASP A 816 -21.78 -31.79 -5.65
N PHE A 817 -20.55 -31.55 -6.10
CA PHE A 817 -19.34 -32.18 -5.58
C PHE A 817 -18.20 -31.17 -5.46
N VAL A 818 -17.46 -31.22 -4.35
CA VAL A 818 -16.17 -30.50 -4.18
C VAL A 818 -15.02 -31.45 -4.45
N LEU A 819 -14.08 -31.04 -5.30
CA LEU A 819 -12.77 -31.67 -5.41
C LEU A 819 -11.84 -31.04 -4.38
N LYS A 820 -11.32 -31.84 -3.45
CA LYS A 820 -10.42 -31.44 -2.38
C LYS A 820 -9.04 -32.07 -2.57
N PHE A 821 -8.02 -31.24 -2.36
CA PHE A 821 -6.62 -31.64 -2.36
C PHE A 821 -6.14 -31.73 -0.92
N ASP A 822 -5.58 -32.87 -0.50
CA ASP A 822 -4.94 -32.97 0.81
C ASP A 822 -3.71 -32.06 0.88
N LYS A 823 -2.79 -32.22 -0.09
CA LYS A 823 -1.62 -31.36 -0.25
C LYS A 823 -1.34 -31.06 -1.73
N LEU A 824 -1.18 -29.77 -2.03
CA LEU A 824 -0.92 -29.24 -3.36
C LEU A 824 0.30 -28.30 -3.33
N TYR A 825 1.31 -28.58 -4.15
CA TYR A 825 2.54 -27.80 -4.24
C TYR A 825 2.74 -27.26 -5.67
N GLU A 826 2.26 -26.05 -6.00
CA GLU A 826 1.58 -25.06 -5.13
C GLU A 826 0.23 -24.58 -5.69
N SER A 827 -0.05 -24.85 -6.96
CA SER A 827 -1.33 -24.50 -7.59
C SER A 827 -1.66 -25.45 -8.73
N ALA A 828 -2.94 -25.61 -9.06
CA ALA A 828 -3.40 -26.54 -10.07
C ALA A 828 -4.50 -25.98 -10.95
N LYS A 829 -4.45 -26.29 -12.25
CA LYS A 829 -5.60 -26.18 -13.15
C LYS A 829 -6.31 -27.52 -13.22
N VAL A 830 -7.63 -27.53 -13.06
CA VAL A 830 -8.45 -28.75 -13.07
C VAL A 830 -9.26 -28.81 -14.37
N ILE A 831 -9.24 -29.97 -15.02
CA ILE A 831 -10.00 -30.24 -16.24
C ILE A 831 -10.76 -31.56 -16.04
N ILE A 832 -12.09 -31.54 -16.21
CA ILE A 832 -12.94 -32.71 -16.01
C ILE A 832 -13.73 -32.97 -17.28
N ASN A 833 -13.65 -34.19 -17.80
CA ASN A 833 -14.30 -34.60 -19.05
C ASN A 833 -13.99 -33.65 -20.24
N GLY A 834 -12.77 -33.09 -20.27
CA GLY A 834 -12.31 -32.14 -21.29
C GLY A 834 -12.75 -30.69 -21.08
N GLN A 835 -13.47 -30.38 -20.00
CA GLN A 835 -13.93 -29.03 -19.68
C GLN A 835 -13.07 -28.40 -18.58
N ASP A 836 -12.71 -27.12 -18.76
CA ASP A 836 -11.95 -26.34 -17.78
C ASP A 836 -12.81 -26.10 -16.53
N ALA A 837 -12.41 -26.71 -15.41
CA ALA A 837 -13.13 -26.59 -14.16
C ALA A 837 -12.72 -25.37 -13.34
N GLY A 838 -11.54 -24.81 -13.62
CA GLY A 838 -10.96 -23.66 -12.91
C GLY A 838 -9.57 -23.93 -12.35
N ILE A 839 -9.08 -22.96 -11.54
CA ILE A 839 -7.74 -22.96 -10.97
C ILE A 839 -7.86 -23.01 -9.43
N VAL A 840 -7.13 -23.92 -8.81
CA VAL A 840 -6.95 -24.04 -7.36
C VAL A 840 -5.60 -23.44 -7.01
N TRP A 841 -5.61 -22.28 -6.33
CA TRP A 841 -4.40 -21.47 -6.10
C TRP A 841 -4.34 -20.84 -4.70
N SER A 842 -5.42 -20.92 -3.93
CA SER A 842 -5.52 -20.40 -2.56
C SER A 842 -6.12 -21.43 -1.61
N LEU A 843 -6.02 -21.16 -0.32
CA LEU A 843 -6.58 -22.01 0.72
C LEU A 843 -8.08 -21.71 0.96
N PRO A 844 -8.88 -22.72 1.35
CA PRO A 844 -8.54 -24.15 1.27
C PRO A 844 -8.41 -24.60 -0.19
N PHE A 845 -7.53 -25.57 -0.48
CA PHE A 845 -7.32 -26.07 -1.84
C PHE A 845 -8.49 -26.96 -2.29
N GLU A 846 -9.60 -26.31 -2.65
CA GLU A 846 -10.87 -26.93 -3.00
C GLU A 846 -11.51 -26.24 -4.21
N ILE A 847 -12.32 -26.97 -4.98
CA ILE A 847 -13.09 -26.41 -6.09
C ILE A 847 -14.40 -27.19 -6.33
N ASN A 848 -15.48 -26.46 -6.60
CA ASN A 848 -16.78 -27.06 -6.97
C ASN A 848 -16.71 -27.61 -8.41
N VAL A 849 -17.10 -28.87 -8.59
CA VAL A 849 -16.92 -29.58 -9.87
C VAL A 849 -18.14 -30.36 -10.35
N GLY A 850 -19.25 -30.42 -9.61
CA GLY A 850 -20.37 -31.29 -9.95
C GLY A 850 -20.98 -31.04 -11.32
N LYS A 851 -21.02 -29.78 -11.78
CA LYS A 851 -21.51 -29.44 -13.14
C LYS A 851 -20.69 -30.03 -14.28
N TYR A 852 -19.44 -30.46 -14.03
CA TYR A 852 -18.57 -31.09 -15.01
C TYR A 852 -18.60 -32.62 -14.96
N LEU A 853 -19.22 -33.18 -13.92
CA LEU A 853 -19.29 -34.62 -13.68
C LEU A 853 -20.54 -35.24 -14.31
N LYS A 854 -20.43 -36.52 -14.68
CA LYS A 854 -21.54 -37.33 -15.18
C LYS A 854 -21.63 -38.67 -14.47
N LYS A 855 -22.81 -39.29 -14.47
CA LYS A 855 -23.00 -40.66 -13.98
C LYS A 855 -22.11 -41.62 -14.79
N GLY A 856 -21.46 -42.57 -14.11
CA GLY A 856 -20.56 -43.53 -14.74
C GLY A 856 -19.13 -42.99 -14.86
N LYS A 857 -18.46 -43.26 -16.00
CA LYS A 857 -17.04 -42.96 -16.18
C LYS A 857 -16.80 -41.44 -16.34
N ASN A 858 -15.90 -40.90 -15.53
CA ASN A 858 -15.35 -39.55 -15.64
C ASN A 858 -13.84 -39.61 -15.83
N THR A 859 -13.30 -38.64 -16.55
CA THR A 859 -11.86 -38.43 -16.67
C THR A 859 -11.51 -37.09 -16.02
N ILE A 860 -10.46 -37.10 -15.20
CA ILE A 860 -9.93 -35.91 -14.54
C ILE A 860 -8.48 -35.72 -14.93
N GLN A 861 -8.14 -34.48 -15.26
CA GLN A 861 -6.79 -34.00 -15.52
C GLN A 861 -6.48 -32.84 -14.57
N ILE A 862 -5.30 -32.87 -13.95
CA ILE A 862 -4.83 -31.86 -13.00
C ILE A 862 -3.45 -31.39 -13.47
N GLU A 863 -3.34 -30.14 -13.90
CA GLU A 863 -2.08 -29.52 -14.28
C GLU A 863 -1.50 -28.74 -13.09
N VAL A 864 -0.52 -29.32 -12.40
CA VAL A 864 0.10 -28.75 -11.20
C VAL A 864 1.34 -27.97 -11.58
N SER A 865 1.45 -26.74 -11.09
CA SER A 865 2.62 -25.87 -11.25
C SER A 865 3.32 -25.66 -9.90
N ASN A 866 4.64 -25.80 -9.87
CA ASN A 866 5.46 -25.69 -8.67
C ASN A 866 6.31 -24.40 -8.62
N LEU A 867 7.14 -24.26 -7.60
CA LEU A 867 8.05 -23.13 -7.40
C LEU A 867 9.33 -23.23 -8.24
N MET A 868 9.95 -22.08 -8.52
CA MET A 868 11.27 -21.98 -9.16
C MET A 868 12.41 -22.44 -8.25
N ALA A 869 12.18 -22.54 -6.93
CA ALA A 869 13.21 -22.74 -5.91
C ALA A 869 14.13 -23.95 -6.18
N ASN A 870 13.58 -25.08 -6.61
CA ASN A 870 14.36 -26.29 -6.88
C ASN A 870 15.32 -26.14 -8.06
N ARG A 871 14.88 -25.45 -9.12
CA ARG A 871 15.72 -25.16 -10.28
C ARG A 871 16.83 -24.17 -9.95
N ILE A 872 16.51 -23.08 -9.25
CA ILE A 872 17.50 -22.07 -8.83
C ILE A 872 18.55 -22.69 -7.90
N ARG A 873 18.12 -23.50 -6.92
CA ARG A 873 19.01 -24.29 -6.07
C ARG A 873 19.98 -25.13 -6.89
N TYR A 874 19.48 -25.89 -7.88
CA TYR A 874 20.33 -26.71 -8.74
C TYR A 874 21.34 -25.85 -9.53
N MET A 875 20.92 -24.70 -10.05
CA MET A 875 21.79 -23.79 -10.78
C MET A 875 22.92 -23.26 -9.89
N ASP A 876 22.63 -22.88 -8.65
CA ASP A 876 23.64 -22.42 -7.69
C ASP A 876 24.60 -23.54 -7.27
N GLN A 877 24.11 -24.76 -7.03
CA GLN A 877 24.96 -25.93 -6.73
C GLN A 877 25.94 -26.26 -7.85
N ASN A 878 25.52 -26.08 -9.10
CA ASN A 878 26.33 -26.37 -10.29
C ASN A 878 27.04 -25.13 -10.84
N LYS A 879 27.00 -23.99 -10.12
CA LYS A 879 27.64 -22.73 -10.51
C LYS A 879 27.20 -22.22 -11.90
N ILE A 880 25.97 -22.52 -12.29
CA ILE A 880 25.37 -22.00 -13.52
C ILE A 880 25.11 -20.51 -13.31
N GLN A 881 25.71 -19.66 -14.15
CA GLN A 881 25.58 -18.22 -14.03
C GLN A 881 24.19 -17.76 -14.49
N TRP A 882 23.49 -17.04 -13.61
CA TRP A 882 22.19 -16.42 -13.91
C TRP A 882 22.03 -15.00 -13.33
N ARG A 883 22.86 -14.62 -12.35
CA ARG A 883 22.87 -13.27 -11.74
C ARG A 883 23.76 -12.34 -12.56
N ASN A 884 23.20 -11.65 -13.55
CA ASN A 884 23.94 -10.83 -14.50
C ASN A 884 23.57 -9.35 -14.39
N TYR A 885 23.87 -8.70 -13.26
CA TYR A 885 23.47 -7.31 -12.99
C TYR A 885 24.66 -6.44 -12.55
N HIS A 886 24.69 -5.16 -12.97
CA HIS A 886 25.74 -4.20 -12.57
C HIS A 886 25.64 -3.81 -11.10
N GLU A 887 24.42 -3.72 -10.60
CA GLU A 887 24.20 -3.55 -9.17
C GLU A 887 24.36 -4.90 -8.47
N ILE A 888 25.47 -5.09 -7.76
CA ILE A 888 25.89 -6.34 -7.11
C ILE A 888 24.96 -6.84 -5.99
N ASN A 889 23.83 -6.16 -5.74
CA ASN A 889 23.01 -6.35 -4.56
C ASN A 889 21.81 -7.29 -4.78
N PHE A 890 21.87 -8.27 -5.69
CA PHE A 890 20.90 -9.37 -5.64
C PHE A 890 21.08 -10.13 -4.32
N VAL A 891 20.20 -9.86 -3.36
CA VAL A 891 20.35 -10.25 -1.96
C VAL A 891 19.19 -11.12 -1.52
N ASN A 892 19.36 -11.81 -0.40
CA ASN A 892 18.31 -12.54 0.27
C ASN A 892 17.47 -11.59 1.16
N ILE A 893 16.43 -12.12 1.82
CA ILE A 893 15.52 -11.38 2.72
C ILE A 893 16.19 -10.69 3.93
N ASP A 894 17.45 -11.06 4.23
CA ASP A 894 18.27 -10.46 5.28
C ASP A 894 19.28 -9.44 4.72
N TYR A 895 19.13 -9.03 3.46
CA TYR A 895 20.06 -8.14 2.76
C TYR A 895 21.50 -8.69 2.66
N LYS A 896 21.69 -10.01 2.67
CA LYS A 896 22.97 -10.69 2.43
C LYS A 896 23.06 -11.18 0.99
N PRO A 897 24.27 -11.38 0.43
CA PRO A 897 24.42 -11.95 -0.91
C PRO A 897 23.59 -13.23 -1.08
N PHE A 898 22.80 -13.30 -2.15
CA PHE A 898 21.86 -14.41 -2.36
C PHE A 898 22.58 -15.70 -2.77
N ASP A 899 22.32 -16.78 -2.05
CA ASP A 899 22.81 -18.14 -2.34
C ASP A 899 21.74 -19.19 -2.01
N ALA A 900 21.28 -19.91 -3.03
CA ALA A 900 20.30 -20.99 -2.89
C ALA A 900 20.94 -22.39 -2.79
N SER A 901 22.27 -22.51 -2.88
CA SER A 901 22.97 -23.81 -2.98
C SER A 901 22.71 -24.74 -1.79
N ASN A 902 22.47 -24.16 -0.61
CA ASN A 902 22.22 -24.88 0.65
C ASN A 902 20.74 -25.08 0.97
N TRP A 903 19.81 -24.65 0.10
CA TRP A 903 18.39 -24.84 0.36
C TRP A 903 18.02 -26.32 0.39
N LYS A 904 17.03 -26.66 1.23
CA LYS A 904 16.37 -27.96 1.15
C LYS A 904 15.53 -28.03 -0.12
N VAL A 905 15.45 -29.22 -0.71
CA VAL A 905 14.57 -29.50 -1.84
C VAL A 905 13.13 -29.24 -1.40
N GLN A 906 12.43 -28.36 -2.11
CA GLN A 906 11.04 -28.01 -1.85
C GLN A 906 10.13 -29.11 -2.42
N PRO A 907 9.09 -29.55 -1.69
CA PRO A 907 8.12 -30.49 -2.24
C PRO A 907 7.45 -29.91 -3.50
N SER A 908 7.06 -30.77 -4.43
CA SER A 908 6.44 -30.37 -5.70
C SER A 908 5.43 -31.40 -6.18
N GLY A 909 4.34 -30.95 -6.81
CA GLY A 909 3.28 -31.82 -7.31
C GLY A 909 2.15 -32.02 -6.29
N LEU A 910 1.60 -33.23 -6.27
CA LEU A 910 0.55 -33.67 -5.35
C LEU A 910 1.10 -34.62 -4.28
N ASP A 911 0.56 -34.53 -3.07
CA ASP A 911 0.83 -35.47 -1.97
C ASP A 911 -0.50 -35.81 -1.27
N GLY A 912 -0.55 -36.99 -0.63
CA GLY A 912 -1.75 -37.48 0.03
C GLY A 912 -2.88 -37.86 -0.94
N GLU A 913 -4.12 -37.62 -0.53
CA GLU A 913 -5.33 -38.01 -1.26
C GLU A 913 -5.95 -36.87 -2.05
N ILE A 914 -6.56 -37.22 -3.20
CA ILE A 914 -7.53 -36.37 -3.88
C ILE A 914 -8.92 -36.93 -3.61
N GLN A 915 -9.79 -36.09 -3.07
CA GLN A 915 -11.10 -36.49 -2.60
C GLN A 915 -12.20 -35.76 -3.36
N LEU A 916 -13.26 -36.47 -3.70
CA LEU A 916 -14.49 -35.91 -4.23
C LEU A 916 -15.57 -35.97 -3.15
N ILE A 917 -15.95 -34.82 -2.60
CA ILE A 917 -16.88 -34.68 -1.48
C ILE A 917 -18.28 -34.43 -2.04
N PRO A 918 -19.25 -35.35 -1.86
CA PRO A 918 -20.62 -35.14 -2.28
C PRO A 918 -21.34 -34.12 -1.39
N ILE A 919 -22.02 -33.16 -2.00
CA ILE A 919 -22.72 -32.05 -1.33
C ILE A 919 -24.23 -32.17 -1.53
N HIS A 920 -24.99 -31.92 -0.46
CA HIS A 920 -26.43 -31.75 -0.51
C HIS A 920 -26.80 -30.36 -0.01
N TYR A 921 -27.58 -29.63 -0.78
CA TYR A 921 -28.00 -28.28 -0.44
C TYR A 921 -29.27 -28.28 0.40
N SER A 922 -29.43 -27.25 1.24
CA SER A 922 -30.70 -27.00 1.94
C SER A 922 -31.84 -26.83 0.93
N LYS A 923 -33.00 -27.42 1.24
CA LYS A 923 -34.20 -27.35 0.40
C LYS A 923 -34.85 -25.96 0.35
#